data_AF-A0A3L6TTD3-F1
#
_entry.id   AF-A0A3L6TTD3-F1
#
_cell.length_a   1.000
_cell.length_b   1.000
_cell.length_c   1.000
_cell.angle_alpha   90.00
_cell.angle_beta   90.00
_cell.angle_gamma   90.00
#
_symmetry.space_group_name_H-M   'P 1'
#
loop_
_entity.id
_entity.type
_entity.pdbx_description
1 polymer ?
#
loop_
_entity_poly.entity_id
_entity_poly.type
_entity_poly.pdbx_seq_one_letter_code
_entity_poly.pdbx_strand_id
1 'polypeptide(L)'
;MPSTRALRRLDLRRSPPVRPSPQAGAAKKEEASPWPLSSSSASSSSSSASAPARHPAALSAAAPRGGSAVRVYPLRDFPGTDAAALCGAFRDNVRWLLKQWGSAPGSGSAWRALLSDERTGAVVPIVAVEELAAASPAPLCDLCRCAGWSHHWVSKRKYHFIIPAAVDWDQPFRADVLLGRSDHLLHGLIHSNGFGHLVTLRGCDGGSTFLSGCQIMDIWDQLCAALRVRAASVVDLTQKHSVDLRLLLGVASGETWFSRWGYCLAKGCFSVSASTYSAALEALAALPVDYLRSRHVRRVVSIYRRLSDKPLATVREFLRCLLDWKHREAPLSPPSVKTSPQLTFLLPKSCVVKRLRQPYQRFEDVVDLLECRWSKKRLLDAAEVVVDKLREHANGTKISRQAVRDAARGAIGDTGLLDFVIKSLNDTVVGNHIVRRLPDPENRVLHFSLEEYAEPEPEPEPQLEPDLEPQPAELDSERTPHAVRWPSTSEAERDLRAVYRAMVEARSEAAQAVLDCKHWVKWWGLRDESDDQLRFLVEWRPQPWEATELTRPMPPGDIVVVPLHASIGELLIEAEHALRETYCFFEGFQAESLDGIAGEKWDPVMLGGAESGDTIGVHGHGADMETGLRCQGGTDAWDVQCVCGAQDDDGERMVACDACNVWHHTRCVGIADGVPVPPLFLCMSCGGALMAAGPLLDEALTVPKVK
;
A
#
# COMPACT_ATOMS: atom_id res chain seq x y z
N MET A 1 -2.17 34.39 3.25
CA MET A 1 -0.94 34.07 2.49
C MET A 1 -0.01 33.38 3.47
N PRO A 2 0.39 32.11 3.29
CA PRO A 2 1.25 31.45 4.25
C PRO A 2 2.60 32.20 4.34
N SER A 3 3.06 32.46 5.56
CA SER A 3 4.36 33.09 5.80
C SER A 3 5.46 32.25 5.15
N THR A 4 6.36 32.92 4.41
CA THR A 4 7.51 32.30 3.72
C THR A 4 8.47 31.59 4.69
N ARG A 5 8.33 31.80 6.00
CA ARG A 5 9.02 31.05 7.06
C ARG A 5 8.41 29.68 7.38
N ALA A 6 7.09 29.50 7.26
CA ALA A 6 6.41 28.23 7.57
C ALA A 6 6.73 27.14 6.54
N LEU A 7 6.83 27.51 5.26
CA LEU A 7 7.19 26.58 4.18
C LEU A 7 8.68 26.14 4.23
N ARG A 8 9.56 26.91 4.87
CA ARG A 8 10.99 26.59 4.97
C ARG A 8 11.35 25.65 6.12
N ARG A 9 10.44 25.38 7.07
CA ARG A 9 10.71 24.54 8.26
C ARG A 9 10.12 23.11 8.19
N LEU A 10 9.32 22.81 7.17
CA LEU A 10 8.78 21.46 6.92
C LEU A 10 9.73 20.57 6.09
N ASP A 11 10.90 21.08 5.69
CA ASP A 11 11.86 20.33 4.89
C ASP A 11 12.85 19.59 5.82
N LEU A 12 12.44 18.40 6.30
CA LEU A 12 13.28 17.48 7.09
C LEU A 12 14.41 16.81 6.25
N ARG A 13 14.80 17.39 5.11
CA ARG A 13 15.82 16.86 4.19
C ARG A 13 17.27 17.26 4.52
N ARG A 14 17.57 17.72 5.74
CA ARG A 14 18.97 17.98 6.14
C ARG A 14 19.47 16.95 7.14
N SER A 15 20.48 16.20 6.71
CA SER A 15 21.40 15.50 7.59
C SER A 15 21.98 16.47 8.63
N PRO A 16 22.21 16.03 9.88
CA PRO A 16 22.80 16.89 10.90
C PRO A 16 24.20 17.37 10.46
N PRO A 17 24.61 18.60 10.83
CA PRO A 17 25.96 19.05 10.55
C PRO A 17 26.97 18.17 11.27
N VAL A 18 27.98 17.71 10.54
CA VAL A 18 29.14 17.01 11.07
C VAL A 18 29.80 17.90 12.13
N ARG A 19 29.89 17.43 13.37
CA ARG A 19 30.66 18.12 14.42
C ARG A 19 32.13 18.17 14.02
N PRO A 20 32.80 19.34 14.04
CA PRO A 20 34.24 19.38 13.92
C PRO A 20 34.88 18.85 15.22
N SER A 21 35.84 17.95 15.06
CA SER A 21 36.71 17.43 16.13
C SER A 21 37.55 18.56 16.77
N PRO A 22 37.84 18.51 18.08
CA PRO A 22 38.49 19.60 18.78
C PRO A 22 40.01 19.52 18.61
N GLN A 23 40.62 20.53 18.00
CA GLN A 23 42.03 20.85 18.24
C GLN A 23 42.25 22.38 18.36
N ALA A 24 42.84 22.71 19.52
CA ALA A 24 43.65 23.85 19.95
C ALA A 24 43.76 25.11 19.08
N GLY A 25 43.61 26.29 19.71
CA GLY A 25 44.12 27.54 19.15
C GLY A 25 43.71 28.85 19.84
N ALA A 26 44.33 29.14 20.99
CA ALA A 26 44.73 30.45 21.54
C ALA A 26 44.00 31.77 21.16
N ALA A 27 43.49 32.42 22.21
CA ALA A 27 43.70 33.82 22.64
C ALA A 27 43.70 35.00 21.64
N LYS A 28 42.82 35.99 21.92
CA LYS A 28 43.09 37.44 22.14
C LYS A 28 41.73 38.14 22.44
N LYS A 29 41.52 38.77 23.62
CA LYS A 29 41.66 40.23 23.90
C LYS A 29 41.09 41.10 22.76
N GLU A 30 40.21 42.07 22.97
CA GLU A 30 40.21 43.14 23.98
C GLU A 30 38.87 43.92 23.92
N GLU A 31 38.48 44.53 25.06
CA GLU A 31 37.84 45.86 25.27
C GLU A 31 36.80 46.45 24.29
N ALA A 32 35.85 47.31 24.65
CA ALA A 32 35.23 47.79 25.89
C ALA A 32 34.23 48.89 25.44
N SER A 33 32.99 48.84 25.96
CA SER A 33 32.19 50.01 26.40
C SER A 33 31.80 51.12 25.38
N PRO A 34 31.05 52.18 25.78
CA PRO A 34 29.63 52.12 26.11
C PRO A 34 28.78 53.28 25.48
N TRP A 35 27.45 53.08 25.47
CA TRP A 35 26.31 54.01 25.75
C TRP A 35 26.55 55.54 25.64
N PRO A 36 25.55 56.35 25.19
CA PRO A 36 24.59 56.84 26.20
C PRO A 36 23.13 57.10 25.78
N LEU A 37 22.34 57.09 26.85
CA LEU A 37 21.03 57.66 27.16
C LEU A 37 20.67 59.03 26.56
N SER A 38 19.37 59.24 26.34
CA SER A 38 18.53 60.41 26.73
C SER A 38 17.21 60.33 25.93
N SER A 39 16.03 60.80 26.30
CA SER A 39 15.29 61.12 27.55
C SER A 39 14.09 61.96 27.10
N SER A 40 12.89 61.77 27.68
CA SER A 40 11.78 62.76 27.79
C SER A 40 11.13 63.27 26.49
N SER A 41 9.84 63.62 26.37
CA SER A 41 8.73 63.86 27.30
C SER A 41 7.42 64.13 26.52
N ALA A 42 6.30 64.14 27.27
CA ALA A 42 5.10 64.97 27.08
C ALA A 42 3.95 64.51 26.17
N SER A 43 2.95 63.89 26.82
CA SER A 43 1.54 64.32 26.90
C SER A 43 0.86 64.99 25.70
N SER A 44 -0.28 64.43 25.27
CA SER A 44 -1.58 65.15 25.32
C SER A 44 -2.75 64.24 24.94
N SER A 45 -3.79 64.36 25.76
CA SER A 45 -5.11 63.78 25.64
C SER A 45 -5.95 64.49 24.57
N SER A 46 -6.81 63.74 23.87
CA SER A 46 -8.12 64.27 23.47
C SER A 46 -9.12 63.13 23.26
N SER A 47 -10.20 63.23 24.00
CA SER A 47 -11.38 62.38 23.97
C SER A 47 -12.26 62.78 22.78
N SER A 48 -12.90 61.82 22.12
CA SER A 48 -14.13 62.06 21.35
C SER A 48 -14.96 60.79 21.33
N ALA A 49 -16.08 60.84 22.04
CA ALA A 49 -17.11 59.83 22.06
C ALA A 49 -17.97 59.91 20.80
N SER A 50 -18.37 58.76 20.27
CA SER A 50 -19.55 58.62 19.39
C SER A 50 -20.15 57.23 19.58
N ALA A 51 -21.47 57.21 19.73
CA ALA A 51 -22.32 56.14 20.24
C ALA A 51 -22.60 55.01 19.19
N PRO A 52 -23.29 53.92 19.56
CA PRO A 52 -23.05 52.58 19.03
C PRO A 52 -23.89 52.23 17.79
N ALA A 53 -23.33 51.38 16.93
CA ALA A 53 -24.06 50.72 15.85
C ALA A 53 -24.40 49.27 16.25
N ARG A 54 -25.68 48.94 16.06
CA ARG A 54 -26.42 47.74 16.46
C ARG A 54 -25.80 46.41 15.99
N HIS A 55 -25.81 45.43 16.90
CA HIS A 55 -25.66 43.99 16.64
C HIS A 55 -26.77 43.43 15.71
N PRO A 56 -26.47 42.31 15.03
CA PRO A 56 -27.32 41.12 15.04
C PRO A 56 -26.54 39.98 15.73
N ALA A 57 -26.95 39.58 16.93
CA ALA A 57 -27.87 38.46 17.18
C ALA A 57 -27.22 37.08 16.98
N ALA A 58 -26.63 36.61 18.08
CA ALA A 58 -26.51 35.24 18.56
C ALA A 58 -26.97 34.09 17.64
N LEU A 59 -26.00 33.27 17.21
CA LEU A 59 -26.25 31.85 16.93
C LEU A 59 -26.53 31.15 18.26
N SER A 60 -27.80 30.77 18.45
CA SER A 60 -28.26 29.96 19.58
C SER A 60 -27.50 28.64 19.62
N ALA A 61 -26.66 28.47 20.64
CA ALA A 61 -26.12 27.17 21.03
C ALA A 61 -27.29 26.22 21.33
N ALA A 62 -27.50 25.23 20.47
CA ALA A 62 -28.41 24.14 20.76
C ALA A 62 -27.82 23.30 21.91
N ALA A 63 -28.51 23.29 23.05
CA ALA A 63 -28.20 22.43 24.19
C ALA A 63 -28.22 20.94 23.79
N PRO A 64 -27.39 20.08 24.41
CA PRO A 64 -27.34 18.67 24.07
C PRO A 64 -28.63 17.99 24.50
N ARG A 65 -29.34 17.38 23.55
CA ARG A 65 -30.44 16.46 23.88
C ARG A 65 -29.83 15.20 24.48
N GLY A 66 -29.89 15.10 25.80
CA GLY A 66 -29.62 13.88 26.55
C GLY A 66 -30.58 12.78 26.12
N GLY A 67 -30.07 11.83 25.35
CA GLY A 67 -30.76 10.61 24.97
C GLY A 67 -29.70 9.58 24.61
N SER A 68 -29.74 8.43 25.29
CA SER A 68 -28.96 7.22 25.05
C SER A 68 -29.33 6.59 23.69
N ALA A 69 -29.20 7.36 22.60
CA ALA A 69 -29.47 6.93 21.25
C ALA A 69 -28.15 6.87 20.49
N VAL A 70 -27.87 5.72 19.87
CA VAL A 70 -26.66 5.54 19.06
C VAL A 70 -26.70 6.54 17.90
N ARG A 71 -25.69 7.40 17.82
CA ARG A 71 -25.60 8.43 16.77
C ARG A 71 -25.34 7.78 15.41
N VAL A 72 -26.08 8.22 14.40
CA VAL A 72 -25.97 7.75 13.01
C VAL A 72 -25.44 8.88 12.14
N TYR A 73 -24.45 8.58 11.30
CA TYR A 73 -23.85 9.50 10.35
C TYR A 73 -24.07 9.02 8.92
N PRO A 74 -24.35 9.90 7.95
CA PRO A 74 -24.20 9.55 6.53
C PRO A 74 -22.74 9.20 6.23
N LEU A 75 -22.50 8.11 5.51
CA LEU A 75 -21.15 7.59 5.24
C LEU A 75 -20.25 8.65 4.58
N ARG A 76 -20.81 9.47 3.69
CA ARG A 76 -20.07 10.48 2.92
C ARG A 76 -19.70 11.72 3.74
N ASP A 77 -20.47 11.97 4.81
CA ASP A 77 -20.36 13.16 5.64
C ASP A 77 -19.76 12.84 7.02
N PHE A 78 -19.32 11.61 7.25
CA PHE A 78 -18.70 11.20 8.52
C PHE A 78 -17.39 11.95 8.77
N PRO A 79 -17.07 12.40 10.02
CA PRO A 79 -17.83 12.32 11.27
C PRO A 79 -18.80 13.49 11.54
N GLY A 80 -19.26 14.16 10.49
CA GLY A 80 -20.21 15.28 10.52
C GLY A 80 -19.54 16.64 10.33
N THR A 81 -20.34 17.63 9.91
CA THR A 81 -19.88 19.02 9.76
C THR A 81 -19.42 19.65 11.07
N ASP A 82 -20.05 19.29 12.19
CA ASP A 82 -19.67 19.76 13.52
C ASP A 82 -18.25 19.32 13.89
N ALA A 83 -17.89 18.07 13.55
CA ALA A 83 -16.56 17.54 13.78
C ALA A 83 -15.53 18.17 12.83
N ALA A 84 -15.92 18.48 11.59
CA ALA A 84 -15.06 19.19 10.65
C ALA A 84 -14.74 20.63 11.09
N ALA A 85 -15.61 21.24 11.90
CA ALA A 85 -15.41 22.58 12.49
C ALA A 85 -14.52 22.57 13.74
N LEU A 86 -14.00 21.41 14.16
CA LEU A 86 -13.11 21.34 15.31
C LEU A 86 -11.75 21.98 14.99
N CYS A 87 -11.30 22.82 15.91
CA CYS A 87 -10.11 23.65 15.76
C CYS A 87 -9.01 23.36 16.78
N GLY A 88 -9.30 22.51 17.77
CA GLY A 88 -8.39 22.14 18.86
C GLY A 88 -7.35 21.08 18.45
N ALA A 89 -6.52 20.69 19.42
CA ALA A 89 -5.60 19.56 19.27
C ALA A 89 -6.38 18.22 19.23
N PHE A 90 -5.74 17.17 18.69
CA PHE A 90 -6.34 15.84 18.61
C PHE A 90 -6.91 15.36 19.95
N ARG A 91 -6.16 15.56 21.05
CA ARG A 91 -6.56 15.16 22.42
C ARG A 91 -7.92 15.72 22.84
N ASP A 92 -8.26 16.94 22.40
CA ASP A 92 -9.51 17.60 22.77
C ASP A 92 -10.63 17.22 21.81
N ASN A 93 -10.32 17.19 20.52
CA ASN A 93 -11.26 16.84 19.46
C ASN A 93 -11.79 15.42 19.61
N VAL A 94 -10.92 14.45 19.97
CA VAL A 94 -11.34 13.06 20.18
C VAL A 94 -12.29 12.94 21.37
N ARG A 95 -12.02 13.62 22.49
CA ARG A 95 -12.94 13.62 23.65
C ARG A 95 -14.29 14.23 23.30
N TRP A 96 -14.29 15.32 22.51
CA TRP A 96 -15.53 15.90 22.03
C TRP A 96 -16.31 14.90 21.18
N LEU A 97 -15.66 14.21 20.25
CA LEU A 97 -16.29 13.22 19.37
C LEU A 97 -16.87 12.04 20.18
N LEU A 98 -16.10 11.49 21.11
CA LEU A 98 -16.55 10.35 21.94
C LEU A 98 -17.75 10.71 22.82
N LYS A 99 -17.86 11.95 23.29
CA LYS A 99 -19.06 12.44 24.01
C LYS A 99 -20.31 12.45 23.12
N GLN A 100 -20.16 12.51 21.80
CA GLN A 100 -21.28 12.43 20.86
C GLN A 100 -21.74 10.99 20.59
N TRP A 101 -20.93 9.99 20.96
CA TRP A 101 -21.17 8.58 20.64
C TRP A 101 -21.81 7.85 21.82
N GLY A 102 -22.53 6.77 21.53
CA GLY A 102 -23.12 5.94 22.57
C GLY A 102 -22.05 5.11 23.28
N SER A 103 -21.99 5.16 24.61
CA SER A 103 -21.10 4.28 25.38
C SER A 103 -21.52 2.82 25.19
N ALA A 104 -20.55 1.93 24.96
CA ALA A 104 -20.81 0.52 24.80
C ALA A 104 -21.23 -0.11 26.16
N PRO A 105 -22.25 -0.98 26.19
CA PRO A 105 -22.70 -1.61 27.41
C PRO A 105 -21.58 -2.47 28.03
N GLY A 106 -21.23 -2.20 29.29
CA GLY A 106 -20.24 -2.97 30.04
C GLY A 106 -18.78 -2.52 29.90
N SER A 107 -18.49 -1.43 29.20
CA SER A 107 -17.13 -0.85 29.10
C SER A 107 -17.15 0.68 29.16
N GLY A 108 -16.47 1.24 30.17
CA GLY A 108 -16.27 2.69 30.29
C GLY A 108 -15.24 3.27 29.31
N SER A 109 -14.64 2.44 28.45
CA SER A 109 -13.57 2.83 27.53
C SER A 109 -13.89 2.51 26.07
N ALA A 110 -15.16 2.23 25.74
CA ALA A 110 -15.60 1.97 24.37
C ALA A 110 -16.87 2.76 24.01
N TRP A 111 -16.88 3.29 22.80
CA TRP A 111 -17.96 4.10 22.24
C TRP A 111 -18.33 3.60 20.85
N ARG A 112 -19.61 3.72 20.49
CA ARG A 112 -20.17 3.25 19.21
C ARG A 112 -20.94 4.37 18.51
N ALA A 113 -20.73 4.46 17.19
CA ALA A 113 -21.60 5.16 16.25
C ALA A 113 -21.96 4.24 15.08
N LEU A 114 -22.94 4.66 14.27
CA LEU A 114 -23.36 3.97 13.06
C LEU A 114 -23.12 4.85 11.84
N LEU A 115 -22.73 4.24 10.74
CA LEU A 115 -22.54 4.86 9.43
C LEU A 115 -23.59 4.32 8.50
N SER A 116 -24.33 5.20 7.82
CA SER A 116 -25.40 4.84 6.89
C SER A 116 -24.98 5.15 5.46
N ASP A 117 -25.03 4.16 4.58
CA ASP A 117 -24.86 4.35 3.14
C ASP A 117 -26.24 4.48 2.49
N GLU A 118 -26.65 5.71 2.17
CA GLU A 118 -27.95 6.00 1.54
C GLU A 118 -28.14 5.27 0.20
N ARG A 119 -27.05 4.96 -0.52
CA ARG A 119 -27.12 4.31 -1.83
C ARG A 119 -27.47 2.82 -1.71
N THR A 120 -26.97 2.16 -0.68
CA THR A 120 -27.16 0.71 -0.47
C THR A 120 -28.16 0.40 0.64
N GLY A 121 -28.53 1.38 1.46
CA GLY A 121 -29.29 1.20 2.69
C GLY A 121 -28.51 0.51 3.81
N ALA A 122 -27.21 0.24 3.62
CA ALA A 122 -26.40 -0.45 4.60
C ALA A 122 -26.09 0.43 5.81
N VAL A 123 -26.13 -0.17 7.00
CA VAL A 123 -25.75 0.48 8.26
C VAL A 123 -24.56 -0.26 8.86
N VAL A 124 -23.45 0.43 9.04
CA VAL A 124 -22.16 -0.13 9.46
C VAL A 124 -21.76 0.46 10.82
N PRO A 125 -21.38 -0.33 11.83
CA PRO A 125 -20.88 0.20 13.09
C PRO A 125 -19.42 0.67 12.96
N ILE A 126 -19.13 1.79 13.62
CA ILE A 126 -17.76 2.19 13.96
C ILE A 126 -17.64 2.28 15.48
N VAL A 127 -16.58 1.66 16.00
CA VAL A 127 -16.31 1.56 17.44
C VAL A 127 -15.01 2.28 17.72
N ALA A 128 -15.00 3.12 18.75
CA ALA A 128 -13.80 3.72 19.30
C ALA A 128 -13.48 3.04 20.64
N VAL A 129 -12.25 2.61 20.84
CA VAL A 129 -11.75 2.04 22.09
C VAL A 129 -10.60 2.89 22.60
N GLU A 130 -10.68 3.34 23.84
CA GLU A 130 -9.58 3.98 24.55
C GLU A 130 -8.80 2.93 25.33
N GLU A 131 -7.49 2.89 25.09
CA GLU A 131 -6.53 2.08 25.82
C GLU A 131 -5.57 3.00 26.59
N LEU A 132 -5.42 2.74 27.89
CA LEU A 132 -4.46 3.44 28.74
C LEU A 132 -3.11 2.71 28.69
N ALA A 133 -2.03 3.45 28.40
CA ALA A 133 -0.69 2.87 28.32
C ALA A 133 -0.29 2.17 29.62
N ALA A 134 -0.57 2.77 30.78
CA ALA A 134 -0.24 2.19 32.08
C ALA A 134 -0.99 0.88 32.42
N ALA A 135 -2.15 0.64 31.80
CA ALA A 135 -2.96 -0.56 32.02
C ALA A 135 -2.80 -1.59 30.89
N SER A 136 -2.06 -1.24 29.83
CA SER A 136 -1.86 -2.08 28.67
C SER A 136 -0.77 -3.13 28.92
N PRO A 137 -0.95 -4.39 28.46
CA PRO A 137 0.15 -5.36 28.45
C PRO A 137 1.27 -4.96 27.47
N ALA A 138 0.99 -4.06 26.51
CA ALA A 138 1.94 -3.54 25.53
C ALA A 138 1.90 -1.99 25.55
N PRO A 139 2.51 -1.35 26.57
CA PRO A 139 2.44 0.10 26.75
C PRO A 139 3.11 0.85 25.59
N LEU A 140 4.20 0.31 25.05
CA LEU A 140 4.90 0.83 23.88
C LEU A 140 4.17 0.50 22.57
N CYS A 141 4.39 1.29 21.53
CA CYS A 141 3.79 1.07 20.22
C CYS A 141 4.84 0.55 19.23
N ASP A 142 4.77 -0.74 18.89
CA ASP A 142 5.66 -1.35 17.88
C ASP A 142 5.53 -0.67 16.51
N LEU A 143 4.34 -0.17 16.16
CA LEU A 143 4.11 0.56 14.91
C LEU A 143 4.84 1.91 14.90
N CYS A 144 4.92 2.62 16.04
CA CYS A 144 5.77 3.81 16.16
C CYS A 144 7.24 3.44 15.99
N ARG A 145 7.69 2.33 16.59
CA ARG A 145 9.07 1.85 16.44
C ARG A 145 9.41 1.64 14.96
N CYS A 146 8.59 0.87 14.25
CA CYS A 146 8.78 0.58 12.82
C CYS A 146 8.64 1.81 11.90
N ALA A 147 7.80 2.77 12.28
CA ALA A 147 7.58 4.00 11.52
C ALA A 147 8.72 5.03 11.65
N GLY A 148 9.74 4.76 12.48
CA GLY A 148 10.80 5.72 12.80
C GLY A 148 10.40 6.77 13.86
N TRP A 149 9.34 6.49 14.62
CA TRP A 149 8.82 7.32 15.71
C TRP A 149 9.19 6.74 17.08
N SER A 150 10.22 5.90 17.14
CA SER A 150 10.79 5.30 18.37
C SER A 150 11.20 6.35 19.41
N HIS A 151 11.61 7.53 18.97
CA HIS A 151 12.01 8.66 19.82
C HIS A 151 10.83 9.50 20.33
N HIS A 152 9.60 9.28 19.82
CA HIS A 152 8.42 10.00 20.32
C HIS A 152 8.13 9.64 21.76
N TRP A 153 7.67 10.62 22.55
CA TRP A 153 7.21 10.39 23.92
C TRP A 153 6.02 9.43 23.95
N VAL A 154 5.93 8.59 24.98
CA VAL A 154 4.81 7.66 25.14
C VAL A 154 3.56 8.44 25.58
N SER A 155 2.49 8.35 24.79
CA SER A 155 1.20 8.94 25.16
C SER A 155 0.48 8.11 26.23
N LYS A 156 -0.22 8.78 27.15
CA LYS A 156 -1.01 8.12 28.21
C LYS A 156 -2.18 7.31 27.66
N ARG A 157 -2.77 7.76 26.55
CA ARG A 157 -3.92 7.12 25.90
C ARG A 157 -3.62 6.81 24.43
N LYS A 158 -4.21 5.71 23.98
CA LYS A 158 -4.28 5.25 22.59
C LYS A 158 -5.76 5.10 22.24
N TYR A 159 -6.16 5.59 21.07
CA TYR A 159 -7.53 5.50 20.58
C TYR A 159 -7.56 4.59 19.36
N HIS A 160 -8.30 3.50 19.44
CA HIS A 160 -8.51 2.57 18.34
C HIS A 160 -9.86 2.84 17.68
N PHE A 161 -9.86 3.12 16.38
CA PHE A 161 -11.07 3.26 15.59
C PHE A 161 -11.24 2.01 14.73
N ILE A 162 -12.31 1.27 14.97
CA ILE A 162 -12.51 -0.08 14.45
C ILE A 162 -13.85 -0.17 13.74
N ILE A 163 -13.83 -0.71 12.51
CA ILE A 163 -15.01 -1.26 11.87
C ILE A 163 -14.86 -2.79 11.94
N PRO A 164 -15.65 -3.48 12.79
CA PRO A 164 -15.55 -4.92 12.95
C PRO A 164 -16.06 -5.66 11.70
N ALA A 165 -15.74 -6.95 11.60
CA ALA A 165 -16.27 -7.80 10.55
C ALA A 165 -17.81 -7.83 10.57
N ALA A 166 -18.42 -8.01 9.41
CA ALA A 166 -19.89 -7.93 9.23
C ALA A 166 -20.67 -8.87 10.16
N VAL A 167 -20.09 -10.02 10.50
CA VAL A 167 -20.69 -11.04 11.37
C VAL A 167 -20.85 -10.58 12.82
N ASP A 168 -20.14 -9.53 13.23
CA ASP A 168 -20.12 -9.10 14.63
C ASP A 168 -20.94 -7.84 14.90
N TRP A 169 -21.55 -7.21 13.89
CA TRP A 169 -22.18 -5.89 14.02
C TRP A 169 -23.28 -5.79 15.09
N ASP A 170 -23.93 -6.92 15.39
CA ASP A 170 -25.02 -7.03 16.36
C ASP A 170 -24.56 -7.54 17.74
N GLN A 171 -23.30 -7.94 17.89
CA GLN A 171 -22.79 -8.49 19.15
C GLN A 171 -22.38 -7.39 20.13
N PRO A 172 -22.59 -7.58 21.44
CA PRO A 172 -22.01 -6.72 22.45
C PRO A 172 -20.48 -6.91 22.46
N PHE A 173 -19.74 -5.85 22.16
CA PHE A 173 -18.28 -5.88 22.14
C PHE A 173 -17.72 -5.52 23.52
N ARG A 174 -16.79 -6.34 24.01
CA ARG A 174 -15.86 -5.90 25.06
C ARG A 174 -14.59 -5.36 24.40
N ALA A 175 -14.05 -4.27 24.95
CA ALA A 175 -12.87 -3.58 24.43
C ALA A 175 -11.65 -4.51 24.26
N ASP A 176 -11.37 -5.34 25.27
CA ASP A 176 -10.28 -6.32 25.29
C ASP A 176 -10.40 -7.36 24.17
N VAL A 177 -11.60 -7.92 23.99
CA VAL A 177 -11.87 -8.91 22.93
C VAL A 177 -11.75 -8.27 21.56
N LEU A 178 -12.26 -7.05 21.38
CA LEU A 178 -12.18 -6.35 20.09
C LEU A 178 -10.73 -6.04 19.71
N LEU A 179 -9.91 -5.55 20.65
CA LEU A 179 -8.49 -5.27 20.37
C LEU A 179 -7.68 -6.54 20.07
N GLY A 180 -8.04 -7.68 20.65
CA GLY A 180 -7.37 -8.96 20.40
C GLY A 180 -7.71 -9.61 19.05
N ARG A 181 -8.72 -9.10 18.34
CA ARG A 181 -9.12 -9.61 17.03
C ARG A 181 -8.29 -9.00 15.91
N SER A 182 -8.02 -9.81 14.90
CA SER A 182 -7.30 -9.38 13.71
C SER A 182 -8.19 -9.26 12.48
N ASP A 183 -9.49 -9.55 12.58
CA ASP A 183 -10.39 -9.66 11.43
C ASP A 183 -11.17 -8.40 11.06
N HIS A 184 -10.75 -7.24 11.60
CA HIS A 184 -11.36 -5.95 11.36
C HIS A 184 -11.37 -5.53 9.89
N LEU A 185 -12.44 -4.83 9.48
CA LEU A 185 -12.52 -4.17 8.18
C LEU A 185 -11.69 -2.88 8.17
N LEU A 186 -11.71 -2.14 9.27
CA LEU A 186 -10.84 -0.99 9.53
C LEU A 186 -10.30 -1.14 10.94
N HIS A 187 -8.99 -0.93 11.11
CA HIS A 187 -8.38 -0.71 12.40
C HIS A 187 -7.38 0.43 12.26
N GLY A 188 -7.74 1.58 12.81
CA GLY A 188 -6.84 2.71 13.00
C GLY A 188 -6.46 2.83 14.46
N LEU A 189 -5.21 3.22 14.74
CA LEU A 189 -4.69 3.50 16.06
C LEU A 189 -4.16 4.92 16.09
N ILE A 190 -4.57 5.77 17.02
CA ILE A 190 -4.09 7.14 17.15
C ILE A 190 -3.73 7.42 18.62
N HIS A 191 -2.52 7.92 18.85
CA HIS A 191 -2.03 8.34 20.16
C HIS A 191 -2.58 9.73 20.52
N SER A 192 -2.70 10.05 21.82
CA SER A 192 -3.18 11.38 22.26
C SER A 192 -2.40 12.56 21.67
N ASN A 193 -1.13 12.37 21.32
CA ASN A 193 -0.31 13.39 20.68
C ASN A 193 -0.68 13.64 19.21
N GLY A 194 -1.65 12.92 18.65
CA GLY A 194 -2.14 13.04 17.28
C GLY A 194 -1.32 12.28 16.23
N PHE A 195 -0.34 11.46 16.61
CA PHE A 195 0.30 10.51 15.69
C PHE A 195 -0.45 9.19 15.67
N GLY A 196 -0.61 8.57 14.50
CA GLY A 196 -1.35 7.33 14.38
C GLY A 196 -0.89 6.40 13.28
N HIS A 197 -1.58 5.28 13.16
CA HIS A 197 -1.28 4.18 12.28
C HIS A 197 -2.58 3.60 11.71
N LEU A 198 -2.63 3.41 10.40
CA LEU A 198 -3.62 2.56 9.78
C LEU A 198 -3.12 1.11 9.87
N VAL A 199 -3.67 0.36 10.82
CA VAL A 199 -3.24 -1.01 11.17
C VAL A 199 -3.80 -2.03 10.20
N THR A 200 -5.08 -1.91 9.85
CA THR A 200 -5.76 -2.85 8.95
C THR A 200 -6.82 -2.15 8.12
N LEU A 201 -6.88 -2.54 6.85
CA LEU A 201 -7.94 -2.14 5.93
C LEU A 201 -8.32 -3.32 5.03
N ARG A 202 -9.62 -3.67 5.02
CA ARG A 202 -10.18 -4.76 4.20
C ARG A 202 -11.44 -4.31 3.51
N GLY A 203 -11.30 -3.96 2.23
CA GLY A 203 -12.43 -3.69 1.34
C GLY A 203 -13.15 -4.95 0.87
N CYS A 204 -13.90 -4.85 -0.22
CA CYS A 204 -14.66 -5.98 -0.76
C CYS A 204 -13.80 -7.20 -1.12
N ASP A 205 -12.61 -6.98 -1.69
CA ASP A 205 -11.66 -8.05 -1.98
C ASP A 205 -11.07 -8.68 -0.70
N GLY A 206 -11.21 -8.01 0.46
CA GLY A 206 -10.71 -8.44 1.77
C GLY A 206 -11.79 -9.00 2.70
N GLY A 207 -13.00 -9.25 2.21
CA GLY A 207 -14.10 -9.86 2.97
C GLY A 207 -15.23 -8.91 3.40
N SER A 208 -15.15 -7.62 3.09
CA SER A 208 -16.25 -6.69 3.33
C SER A 208 -17.40 -6.91 2.33
N THR A 209 -18.61 -7.13 2.82
CA THR A 209 -19.79 -7.29 1.95
C THR A 209 -20.41 -5.95 1.52
N PHE A 210 -20.14 -4.87 2.26
CA PHE A 210 -20.84 -3.59 2.08
C PHE A 210 -19.90 -2.44 1.70
N LEU A 211 -18.74 -2.33 2.36
CA LEU A 211 -17.80 -1.23 2.17
C LEU A 211 -16.65 -1.62 1.24
N SER A 212 -16.45 -0.84 0.18
CA SER A 212 -15.25 -0.91 -0.65
C SER A 212 -14.02 -0.38 0.11
N GLY A 213 -12.82 -0.77 -0.33
CA GLY A 213 -11.58 -0.27 0.27
C GLY A 213 -11.45 1.26 0.19
N CYS A 214 -11.92 1.86 -0.92
CA CYS A 214 -11.96 3.31 -1.07
C CYS A 214 -12.86 3.98 -0.03
N GLN A 215 -14.08 3.45 0.20
CA GLN A 215 -14.99 4.00 1.21
C GLN A 215 -14.39 3.90 2.61
N ILE A 216 -13.72 2.79 2.95
CA ILE A 216 -13.05 2.64 4.25
C ILE A 216 -11.91 3.65 4.40
N MET A 217 -11.13 3.88 3.35
CA MET A 217 -10.09 4.93 3.36
C MET A 217 -10.69 6.32 3.49
N ASP A 218 -11.81 6.62 2.81
CA ASP A 218 -12.47 7.92 2.92
C ASP A 218 -12.94 8.17 4.36
N ILE A 219 -13.54 7.17 5.02
CA ILE A 219 -13.92 7.23 6.44
C ILE A 219 -12.70 7.53 7.32
N TRP A 220 -11.60 6.80 7.12
CA TRP A 220 -10.37 6.99 7.89
C TRP A 220 -9.77 8.38 7.66
N ASP A 221 -9.68 8.82 6.40
CA ASP A 221 -9.07 10.09 6.02
C ASP A 221 -9.86 11.29 6.55
N GLN A 222 -11.19 11.24 6.41
CA GLN A 222 -12.10 12.25 6.94
C GLN A 222 -12.06 12.31 8.47
N LEU A 223 -12.02 11.15 9.14
CA LEU A 223 -11.88 11.08 10.58
C LEU A 223 -10.57 11.72 11.05
N CYS A 224 -9.45 11.36 10.42
CA CYS A 224 -8.15 11.94 10.74
C CYS A 224 -8.11 13.46 10.51
N ALA A 225 -8.71 13.94 9.41
CA ALA A 225 -8.81 15.35 9.11
C ALA A 225 -9.66 16.10 10.15
N ALA A 226 -10.85 15.60 10.47
CA ALA A 226 -11.77 16.21 11.44
C ALA A 226 -11.17 16.24 12.85
N LEU A 227 -10.47 15.18 13.26
CA LEU A 227 -9.84 15.11 14.57
C LEU A 227 -8.50 15.85 14.64
N ARG A 228 -8.03 16.47 13.54
CA ARG A 228 -6.72 17.15 13.48
C ARG A 228 -5.55 16.23 13.87
N VAL A 229 -5.60 14.99 13.38
CA VAL A 229 -4.45 14.06 13.45
C VAL A 229 -3.25 14.73 12.81
N ARG A 230 -2.07 14.61 13.40
CA ARG A 230 -0.83 15.25 12.91
C ARG A 230 -0.25 14.46 11.75
N ALA A 231 -0.12 13.16 11.95
CA ALA A 231 0.37 12.23 10.96
C ALA A 231 -0.19 10.82 11.18
N ALA A 232 -0.38 10.08 10.09
CA ALA A 232 -0.76 8.68 10.14
C ALA A 232 0.17 7.86 9.25
N SER A 233 0.76 6.79 9.77
CA SER A 233 1.55 5.84 8.98
C SER A 233 0.71 4.65 8.51
N VAL A 234 1.15 4.00 7.44
CA VAL A 234 0.61 2.73 6.95
C VAL A 234 1.74 1.89 6.37
N VAL A 235 1.69 0.59 6.64
CA VAL A 235 2.58 -0.39 6.01
C VAL A 235 1.82 -1.03 4.85
N ASP A 236 2.19 -0.69 3.61
CA ASP A 236 1.50 -1.19 2.41
C ASP A 236 1.98 -2.60 2.04
N LEU A 237 1.24 -3.60 2.51
CA LEU A 237 1.39 -5.01 2.13
C LEU A 237 0.27 -5.46 1.18
N THR A 238 -0.39 -4.53 0.48
CA THR A 238 -1.59 -4.82 -0.28
C THR A 238 -1.28 -5.69 -1.50
N GLN A 239 -1.90 -6.86 -1.53
CA GLN A 239 -1.80 -7.80 -2.65
C GLN A 239 -3.19 -8.12 -3.22
N LYS A 240 -3.26 -8.25 -4.55
CA LYS A 240 -4.45 -8.73 -5.25
C LYS A 240 -4.06 -9.83 -6.24
N HIS A 241 -4.58 -11.05 -6.04
CA HIS A 241 -4.25 -12.24 -6.86
C HIS A 241 -2.73 -12.47 -7.00
N SER A 242 -1.98 -12.36 -5.90
CA SER A 242 -0.51 -12.48 -5.85
C SER A 242 0.24 -11.41 -6.63
N VAL A 243 -0.36 -10.24 -6.82
CA VAL A 243 0.28 -9.05 -7.37
C VAL A 243 0.36 -7.99 -6.28
N ASP A 244 1.56 -7.52 -5.96
CA ASP A 244 1.77 -6.40 -5.06
C ASP A 244 1.31 -5.11 -5.74
N LEU A 245 0.28 -4.48 -5.17
CA LEU A 245 -0.29 -3.27 -5.76
C LEU A 245 0.72 -2.11 -5.71
N ARG A 246 1.58 -2.04 -4.69
CA ARG A 246 2.64 -1.02 -4.61
C ARG A 246 3.61 -1.09 -5.79
N LEU A 247 4.00 -2.30 -6.21
CA LEU A 247 4.89 -2.48 -7.36
C LEU A 247 4.15 -2.22 -8.67
N LEU A 248 2.95 -2.80 -8.82
CA LEU A 248 2.14 -2.65 -10.03
C LEU A 248 1.80 -1.18 -10.31
N LEU A 249 1.21 -0.49 -9.33
CA LEU A 249 0.79 0.90 -9.46
C LEU A 249 2.00 1.83 -9.43
N GLY A 250 3.04 1.53 -8.64
CA GLY A 250 4.28 2.29 -8.65
C GLY A 250 4.90 2.36 -10.04
N VAL A 251 5.02 1.22 -10.75
CA VAL A 251 5.58 1.18 -12.10
C VAL A 251 4.63 1.81 -13.13
N ALA A 252 3.33 1.50 -13.03
CA ALA A 252 2.34 2.00 -13.97
C ALA A 252 2.08 3.50 -13.79
N SER A 253 1.68 3.98 -12.63
CA SER A 253 1.32 5.39 -12.37
C SER A 253 2.44 6.25 -11.81
N GLY A 254 3.48 5.67 -11.21
CA GLY A 254 4.45 6.42 -10.39
C GLY A 254 3.94 6.67 -8.96
N GLU A 255 2.76 6.16 -8.64
CA GLU A 255 2.02 6.39 -7.40
C GLU A 255 1.50 5.05 -6.86
N THR A 256 1.35 4.94 -5.54
CA THR A 256 0.70 3.78 -4.92
C THR A 256 -0.79 4.04 -4.72
N TRP A 257 -1.53 3.02 -4.29
CA TRP A 257 -2.96 3.18 -4.01
C TRP A 257 -3.21 4.24 -2.93
N PHE A 258 -2.37 4.28 -1.89
CA PHE A 258 -2.46 5.24 -0.79
C PHE A 258 -2.11 6.68 -1.18
N SER A 259 -1.32 6.88 -2.24
CA SER A 259 -0.99 8.23 -2.75
C SER A 259 -2.22 9.04 -3.14
N ARG A 260 -3.33 8.38 -3.51
CA ARG A 260 -4.63 9.01 -3.80
C ARG A 260 -5.21 9.80 -2.63
N TRP A 261 -4.86 9.42 -1.39
CA TRP A 261 -5.24 10.13 -0.17
C TRP A 261 -4.13 11.05 0.35
N GLY A 262 -3.00 11.19 -0.36
CA GLY A 262 -1.88 12.05 0.04
C GLY A 262 -0.85 11.38 0.95
N TYR A 263 -0.81 10.04 0.99
CA TYR A 263 0.27 9.30 1.63
C TYR A 263 1.53 9.31 0.77
N CYS A 264 2.65 9.62 1.41
CA CYS A 264 3.96 9.71 0.77
C CYS A 264 4.91 8.65 1.36
N LEU A 265 5.93 8.25 0.59
CA LEU A 265 6.96 7.35 1.06
C LEU A 265 7.70 8.01 2.23
N ALA A 266 7.70 7.35 3.39
CA ALA A 266 8.39 7.84 4.58
C ALA A 266 9.82 7.31 4.67
N LYS A 267 9.98 5.99 4.62
CA LYS A 267 11.26 5.29 4.74
C LYS A 267 11.22 3.99 3.94
N GLY A 268 12.32 3.63 3.28
CA GLY A 268 12.50 2.29 2.74
C GLY A 268 13.09 1.35 3.80
N CYS A 269 12.62 0.12 3.82
CA CYS A 269 13.25 -0.95 4.60
C CYS A 269 14.64 -1.27 4.00
N PHE A 270 15.53 -1.84 4.81
CA PHE A 270 16.89 -2.20 4.39
C PHE A 270 17.68 -1.00 3.83
N SER A 271 17.43 0.19 4.40
CA SER A 271 18.06 1.47 4.01
C SER A 271 17.85 1.87 2.55
N VAL A 272 16.78 1.38 1.91
CA VAL A 272 16.42 1.84 0.56
C VAL A 272 16.05 3.32 0.64
N SER A 273 16.85 4.16 -0.01
CA SER A 273 16.64 5.61 -0.05
C SER A 273 15.52 5.98 -1.03
N ALA A 274 14.95 7.18 -0.88
CA ALA A 274 13.95 7.68 -1.83
C ALA A 274 14.48 7.81 -3.27
N SER A 275 15.79 8.08 -3.45
CA SER A 275 16.42 8.12 -4.77
C SER A 275 16.58 6.71 -5.35
N THR A 276 16.97 5.73 -4.53
CA THR A 276 17.02 4.31 -4.93
C THR A 276 15.64 3.81 -5.36
N TYR A 277 14.60 4.11 -4.57
CA TYR A 277 13.21 3.80 -4.91
C TYR A 277 12.80 4.39 -6.26
N SER A 278 13.05 5.68 -6.46
CA SER A 278 12.69 6.39 -7.70
C SER A 278 13.44 5.83 -8.91
N ALA A 279 14.74 5.55 -8.77
CA ALA A 279 15.54 4.94 -9.81
C ALA A 279 15.06 3.51 -10.15
N ALA A 280 14.70 2.72 -9.14
CA ALA A 280 14.16 1.38 -9.34
C ALA A 280 12.81 1.39 -10.07
N LEU A 281 11.91 2.32 -9.71
CA LEU A 281 10.65 2.53 -10.43
C LEU A 281 10.89 2.90 -11.89
N GLU A 282 11.77 3.85 -12.17
CA GLU A 282 12.07 4.26 -13.55
C GLU A 282 12.75 3.14 -14.35
N ALA A 283 13.65 2.36 -13.73
CA ALA A 283 14.29 1.22 -14.37
C ALA A 283 13.28 0.12 -14.78
N LEU A 284 12.25 -0.11 -13.96
CA LEU A 284 11.17 -1.05 -14.28
C LEU A 284 10.20 -0.45 -15.30
N ALA A 285 9.84 0.81 -15.13
CA ALA A 285 8.87 1.51 -15.97
C ALA A 285 9.35 1.67 -17.41
N ALA A 286 10.60 2.08 -17.59
CA ALA A 286 11.22 2.32 -18.90
C ALA A 286 11.70 1.03 -19.59
N LEU A 287 11.60 -0.13 -18.94
CA LEU A 287 11.99 -1.41 -19.52
C LEU A 287 11.21 -1.65 -20.82
N PRO A 288 11.88 -1.92 -21.96
CA PRO A 288 11.17 -2.27 -23.19
C PRO A 288 10.38 -3.55 -23.00
N VAL A 289 9.09 -3.54 -23.35
CA VAL A 289 8.22 -4.71 -23.13
C VAL A 289 8.66 -5.94 -23.94
N ASP A 290 9.39 -5.72 -25.03
CA ASP A 290 9.98 -6.78 -25.87
C ASP A 290 11.11 -7.54 -25.18
N TYR A 291 11.71 -6.97 -24.12
CA TYR A 291 12.77 -7.63 -23.35
C TYR A 291 12.21 -8.63 -22.33
N LEU A 292 10.88 -8.68 -22.14
CA LEU A 292 10.22 -9.63 -21.26
C LEU A 292 10.25 -11.03 -21.89
N ARG A 293 11.07 -11.92 -21.31
CA ARG A 293 11.35 -13.27 -21.84
C ARG A 293 10.21 -14.25 -21.53
N SER A 294 9.03 -14.04 -22.11
CA SER A 294 7.90 -14.98 -22.02
C SER A 294 7.18 -15.15 -23.35
N ARG A 295 6.95 -16.40 -23.76
CA ARG A 295 6.17 -16.73 -24.98
C ARG A 295 4.73 -16.20 -24.91
N HIS A 296 4.16 -16.20 -23.71
CA HIS A 296 2.81 -15.68 -23.50
C HIS A 296 2.82 -14.16 -23.56
N VAL A 297 3.76 -13.49 -22.89
CA VAL A 297 3.89 -12.03 -22.93
C VAL A 297 4.11 -11.52 -24.35
N ARG A 298 4.96 -12.15 -25.17
CA ARG A 298 5.13 -11.76 -26.59
C ARG A 298 3.83 -11.82 -27.40
N ARG A 299 3.00 -12.85 -27.17
CA ARG A 299 1.67 -12.95 -27.80
C ARG A 299 0.74 -11.84 -27.32
N VAL A 300 0.69 -11.60 -26.02
CA VAL A 300 -0.11 -10.53 -25.38
C VAL A 300 0.30 -9.17 -25.92
N VAL A 301 1.60 -8.86 -25.96
CA VAL A 301 2.15 -7.62 -26.51
C VAL A 301 1.72 -7.40 -27.96
N SER A 302 1.80 -8.44 -28.79
CA SER A 302 1.35 -8.38 -30.18
C SER A 302 -0.15 -8.07 -30.30
N ILE A 303 -0.98 -8.63 -29.42
CA ILE A 303 -2.43 -8.40 -29.40
C ILE A 303 -2.74 -6.94 -29.00
N TYR A 304 -2.22 -6.50 -27.84
CA TYR A 304 -2.55 -5.18 -27.31
C TYR A 304 -1.95 -4.04 -28.14
N ARG A 305 -0.80 -4.23 -28.80
CA ARG A 305 -0.27 -3.25 -29.76
C ARG A 305 -1.15 -3.05 -30.98
N ARG A 306 -1.87 -4.09 -31.44
CA ARG A 306 -2.86 -3.95 -32.53
C ARG A 306 -4.16 -3.30 -32.07
N LEU A 307 -4.49 -3.41 -30.78
CA LEU A 307 -5.72 -2.89 -30.20
C LEU A 307 -5.60 -1.47 -29.64
N SER A 308 -4.38 -1.01 -29.38
CA SER A 308 -4.09 0.29 -28.77
C SER A 308 -3.74 1.32 -29.84
N ASP A 309 -4.38 2.49 -29.79
CA ASP A 309 -4.00 3.66 -30.60
C ASP A 309 -2.71 4.33 -30.11
N LYS A 310 -2.26 4.00 -28.89
CA LYS A 310 -1.03 4.53 -28.28
C LYS A 310 0.14 3.55 -28.49
N PRO A 311 1.36 4.04 -28.72
CA PRO A 311 2.54 3.19 -28.78
C PRO A 311 2.74 2.51 -27.41
N LEU A 312 2.86 1.18 -27.41
CA LEU A 312 3.15 0.40 -26.22
C LEU A 312 4.58 -0.14 -26.32
N ALA A 313 5.55 0.71 -26.03
CA ALA A 313 6.97 0.40 -26.11
C ALA A 313 7.52 -0.08 -24.75
N THR A 314 7.11 0.59 -23.68
CA THR A 314 7.63 0.36 -22.33
C THR A 314 6.66 -0.45 -21.47
N VAL A 315 7.18 -1.07 -20.41
CA VAL A 315 6.36 -1.77 -19.41
C VAL A 315 5.34 -0.84 -18.76
N ARG A 316 5.70 0.42 -18.46
CA ARG A 316 4.76 1.42 -17.91
C ARG A 316 3.54 1.63 -18.82
N GLU A 317 3.77 1.89 -20.10
CA GLU A 317 2.70 2.09 -21.08
C GLU A 317 1.83 0.84 -21.19
N PHE A 318 2.46 -0.34 -21.20
CA PHE A 318 1.76 -1.61 -21.31
C PHE A 318 0.88 -1.89 -20.07
N LEU A 319 1.40 -1.70 -18.86
CA LEU A 319 0.65 -1.88 -17.62
C LEU A 319 -0.51 -0.89 -17.51
N ARG A 320 -0.29 0.39 -17.84
CA ARG A 320 -1.39 1.39 -17.90
C ARG A 320 -2.48 0.97 -18.88
N CYS A 321 -2.09 0.49 -20.07
CA CYS A 321 -3.02 -0.05 -21.04
C CYS A 321 -3.84 -1.20 -20.42
N LEU A 322 -3.20 -2.23 -19.88
CA LEU A 322 -3.92 -3.35 -19.28
C LEU A 322 -4.85 -2.95 -18.12
N LEU A 323 -4.45 -1.97 -17.30
CA LEU A 323 -5.27 -1.42 -16.22
C LEU A 323 -6.49 -0.65 -16.74
N ASP A 324 -6.32 0.21 -17.75
CA ASP A 324 -7.44 0.93 -18.38
C ASP A 324 -8.44 -0.05 -19.00
N TRP A 325 -7.94 -1.12 -19.63
CA TRP A 325 -8.76 -2.14 -20.28
C TRP A 325 -9.59 -2.96 -19.29
N LYS A 326 -9.17 -3.08 -18.03
CA LYS A 326 -9.97 -3.69 -16.96
C LYS A 326 -11.29 -2.95 -16.73
N HIS A 327 -11.31 -1.66 -16.99
CA HIS A 327 -12.44 -0.77 -16.74
C HIS A 327 -13.21 -0.37 -18.01
N ARG A 328 -12.82 -0.88 -19.18
CA ARG A 328 -13.49 -0.62 -20.46
C ARG A 328 -14.49 -1.73 -20.80
N GLU A 329 -15.73 -1.33 -21.07
CA GLU A 329 -16.69 -2.19 -21.76
C GLU A 329 -16.32 -2.28 -23.26
N ALA A 330 -16.64 -3.42 -23.89
CA ALA A 330 -16.40 -3.61 -25.31
C ALA A 330 -17.17 -2.54 -26.11
N PRO A 331 -16.53 -1.86 -27.09
CA PRO A 331 -17.26 -0.95 -27.97
C PRO A 331 -18.42 -1.70 -28.65
N LEU A 332 -19.63 -1.14 -28.63
CA LEU A 332 -20.81 -1.69 -29.33
C LEU A 332 -20.63 -1.78 -30.85
N SER A 333 -19.58 -1.15 -31.38
CA SER A 333 -19.16 -1.20 -32.78
C SER A 333 -17.63 -1.17 -32.87
N PRO A 334 -17.00 -1.99 -33.74
CA PRO A 334 -15.55 -1.95 -33.92
C PRO A 334 -15.08 -0.55 -34.37
N PRO A 335 -13.87 -0.10 -33.99
CA PRO A 335 -13.35 1.19 -34.42
C PRO A 335 -13.27 1.23 -35.96
N SER A 336 -13.81 2.29 -36.55
CA SER A 336 -13.72 2.55 -37.98
C SER A 336 -12.25 2.78 -38.34
N VAL A 337 -11.68 1.87 -39.11
CA VAL A 337 -10.37 2.06 -39.75
C VAL A 337 -10.50 3.27 -40.69
N LYS A 338 -9.85 4.39 -40.35
CA LYS A 338 -9.77 5.56 -41.22
C LYS A 338 -9.03 5.17 -42.51
N THR A 339 -9.78 4.92 -43.57
CA THR A 339 -9.26 4.83 -44.94
C THR A 339 -9.25 6.24 -45.53
N SER A 340 -8.08 6.69 -46.01
CA SER A 340 -7.95 7.89 -46.85
C SER A 340 -8.27 7.52 -48.32
N PRO A 341 -8.63 8.48 -49.21
CA PRO A 341 -9.65 8.27 -50.23
C PRO A 341 -9.18 7.63 -51.55
N GLN A 342 -10.02 6.68 -52.00
CA GLN A 342 -10.50 6.36 -53.36
C GLN A 342 -9.56 6.36 -54.57
N LEU A 343 -9.64 5.26 -55.33
CA LEU A 343 -10.14 5.30 -56.71
C LEU A 343 -11.16 4.18 -56.95
N THR A 344 -12.28 4.55 -57.57
CA THR A 344 -13.52 3.80 -57.77
C THR A 344 -13.46 2.97 -59.05
N PHE A 345 -13.88 1.71 -59.04
CA PHE A 345 -14.50 1.12 -60.23
C PHE A 345 -15.58 0.07 -59.90
N LEU A 346 -16.76 0.37 -60.45
CA LEU A 346 -18.00 -0.34 -60.68
C LEU A 346 -18.18 -1.80 -60.18
N LEU A 347 -19.26 -1.97 -59.41
CA LEU A 347 -19.95 -3.23 -59.10
C LEU A 347 -20.35 -3.99 -60.38
N PRO A 348 -20.39 -5.34 -60.32
CA PRO A 348 -21.68 -6.01 -60.51
C PRO A 348 -22.14 -6.88 -59.34
N LYS A 349 -23.44 -7.19 -59.39
CA LYS A 349 -24.37 -7.65 -58.36
C LYS A 349 -24.12 -9.05 -57.78
N SER A 350 -24.48 -9.14 -56.49
CA SER A 350 -25.02 -10.26 -55.68
C SER A 350 -24.79 -11.71 -56.11
N CYS A 351 -24.44 -12.58 -55.16
CA CYS A 351 -25.24 -13.74 -54.76
C CYS A 351 -24.58 -14.61 -53.67
N VAL A 352 -25.39 -14.96 -52.66
CA VAL A 352 -25.30 -16.08 -51.71
C VAL A 352 -24.16 -16.13 -50.68
N VAL A 353 -24.57 -15.89 -49.43
CA VAL A 353 -23.88 -16.25 -48.18
C VAL A 353 -23.53 -17.74 -48.18
N LYS A 354 -22.26 -18.09 -48.42
CA LYS A 354 -21.71 -19.39 -47.97
C LYS A 354 -21.23 -19.22 -46.54
N ARG A 355 -21.89 -19.89 -45.59
CA ARG A 355 -21.41 -20.05 -44.21
C ARG A 355 -20.00 -20.66 -44.27
N LEU A 356 -18.99 -19.91 -43.85
CA LEU A 356 -17.64 -20.42 -43.66
C LEU A 356 -17.67 -21.45 -42.51
N ARG A 357 -17.46 -22.73 -42.86
CA ARG A 357 -17.21 -23.82 -41.92
C ARG A 357 -15.85 -23.60 -41.23
N GLN A 358 -15.77 -23.85 -39.92
CA GLN A 358 -14.52 -23.81 -39.15
C GLN A 358 -13.51 -24.84 -39.70
N PRO A 359 -12.19 -24.57 -39.67
CA PRO A 359 -11.18 -25.56 -40.06
C PRO A 359 -11.06 -26.65 -38.99
N TYR A 360 -11.14 -27.93 -39.39
CA TYR A 360 -10.95 -29.09 -38.51
C TYR A 360 -9.48 -29.18 -38.06
N GLN A 361 -9.24 -29.49 -36.78
CA GLN A 361 -7.89 -29.64 -36.23
C GLN A 361 -7.44 -31.10 -36.28
N ARG A 362 -6.18 -31.40 -36.62
CA ARG A 362 -5.67 -32.77 -36.51
C ARG A 362 -5.55 -33.15 -35.04
N PHE A 363 -5.92 -34.38 -34.69
CA PHE A 363 -5.86 -34.85 -33.32
C PHE A 363 -4.42 -34.87 -32.78
N GLU A 364 -3.43 -35.04 -33.66
CA GLU A 364 -2.00 -34.89 -33.35
C GLU A 364 -1.67 -33.52 -32.75
N ASP A 365 -2.23 -32.43 -33.30
CA ASP A 365 -2.03 -31.05 -32.81
C ASP A 365 -2.76 -30.80 -31.49
N VAL A 366 -3.91 -31.44 -31.30
CA VAL A 366 -4.68 -31.38 -30.04
C VAL A 366 -3.92 -32.09 -28.92
N VAL A 367 -3.26 -33.21 -29.22
CA VAL A 367 -2.44 -33.96 -28.25
C VAL A 367 -1.22 -33.14 -27.80
N ASP A 368 -0.60 -32.36 -28.68
CA ASP A 368 0.57 -31.52 -28.33
C ASP A 368 0.23 -30.36 -27.39
N LEU A 369 -1.05 -29.99 -27.27
CA LEU A 369 -1.54 -28.93 -26.38
C LEU A 369 -2.04 -29.44 -25.03
N LEU A 370 -2.11 -30.76 -24.82
CA LEU A 370 -2.66 -31.38 -23.62
C LEU A 370 -1.56 -31.94 -22.72
N GLU A 371 -1.44 -31.41 -21.49
CA GLU A 371 -0.57 -32.00 -20.46
C GLU A 371 -1.24 -33.27 -19.90
N CYS A 372 -0.79 -34.46 -20.31
CA CYS A 372 -1.37 -35.72 -19.83
C CYS A 372 -0.31 -36.79 -19.48
N ARG A 373 -0.72 -37.79 -18.69
CA ARG A 373 0.13 -38.89 -18.19
C ARG A 373 0.45 -40.00 -19.21
N TRP A 374 -0.24 -40.02 -20.36
CA TRP A 374 -0.03 -41.02 -21.42
C TRP A 374 0.85 -40.43 -22.52
N SER A 375 1.68 -41.25 -23.16
CA SER A 375 2.56 -40.78 -24.24
C SER A 375 1.76 -40.40 -25.49
N LYS A 376 2.30 -39.45 -26.29
CA LYS A 376 1.69 -39.01 -27.56
C LYS A 376 1.31 -40.19 -28.46
N LYS A 377 2.23 -41.15 -28.65
CA LYS A 377 1.98 -42.36 -29.42
C LYS A 377 0.77 -43.16 -28.91
N ARG A 378 0.68 -43.36 -27.59
CA ARG A 378 -0.41 -44.13 -26.97
C ARG A 378 -1.78 -43.43 -27.09
N LEU A 379 -1.81 -42.10 -27.17
CA LEU A 379 -3.04 -41.34 -27.42
C LEU A 379 -3.49 -41.43 -28.88
N LEU A 380 -2.56 -41.38 -29.82
CA LEU A 380 -2.85 -41.52 -31.25
C LEU A 380 -3.37 -42.92 -31.56
N ASP A 381 -2.68 -43.96 -31.08
CA ASP A 381 -3.11 -45.36 -31.25
C ASP A 381 -4.51 -45.58 -30.65
N ALA A 382 -4.79 -45.00 -29.47
CA ALA A 382 -6.10 -45.08 -28.83
C ALA A 382 -7.19 -44.34 -29.61
N ALA A 383 -6.87 -43.22 -30.26
CA ALA A 383 -7.81 -42.47 -31.09
C ALA A 383 -8.13 -43.19 -32.40
N GLU A 384 -7.14 -43.83 -33.02
CA GLU A 384 -7.33 -44.69 -34.20
C GLU A 384 -8.26 -45.87 -33.86
N VAL A 385 -8.04 -46.55 -32.73
CA VAL A 385 -8.93 -47.63 -32.26
C VAL A 385 -10.37 -47.15 -32.04
N VAL A 386 -10.56 -45.93 -31.51
CA VAL A 386 -11.89 -45.35 -31.35
C VAL A 386 -12.53 -45.07 -32.71
N VAL A 387 -11.77 -44.57 -33.69
CA VAL A 387 -12.25 -44.34 -35.07
C VAL A 387 -12.61 -45.65 -35.76
N ASP A 388 -11.80 -46.70 -35.64
CA ASP A 388 -12.08 -48.01 -36.22
C ASP A 388 -13.36 -48.62 -35.64
N LYS A 389 -13.56 -48.50 -34.31
CA LYS A 389 -14.79 -48.97 -33.68
C LYS A 389 -16.01 -48.14 -34.07
N LEU A 390 -15.84 -46.83 -34.28
CA LEU A 390 -16.90 -45.99 -34.83
C LEU A 390 -17.22 -46.38 -36.29
N ARG A 391 -16.22 -46.75 -37.11
CA ARG A 391 -16.37 -47.22 -38.50
C ARG A 391 -17.10 -48.55 -38.58
N GLU A 392 -16.76 -49.52 -37.74
CA GLU A 392 -17.42 -50.83 -37.67
C GLU A 392 -18.93 -50.74 -37.38
N HIS A 393 -19.36 -49.67 -36.68
CA HIS A 393 -20.75 -49.42 -36.32
C HIS A 393 -21.43 -48.37 -37.23
N ALA A 394 -20.73 -47.88 -38.26
CA ALA A 394 -21.18 -46.78 -39.13
C ALA A 394 -22.13 -47.24 -40.24
N ASN A 395 -23.28 -47.81 -39.88
CA ASN A 395 -24.42 -47.95 -40.82
C ASN A 395 -25.29 -46.68 -40.85
N GLY A 396 -24.66 -45.49 -40.86
CA GLY A 396 -25.36 -44.19 -40.90
C GLY A 396 -26.09 -43.78 -39.60
N THR A 397 -26.01 -44.60 -38.55
CA THR A 397 -26.61 -44.30 -37.23
C THR A 397 -25.62 -43.66 -36.27
N LYS A 398 -26.04 -42.57 -35.63
CA LYS A 398 -25.33 -41.83 -34.57
C LYS A 398 -25.07 -42.70 -33.33
N ILE A 399 -23.81 -42.96 -32.98
CA ILE A 399 -23.45 -43.87 -31.87
C ILE A 399 -23.34 -43.09 -30.56
N SER A 400 -23.94 -43.60 -29.47
CA SER A 400 -23.86 -42.93 -28.17
C SER A 400 -22.48 -43.09 -27.53
N ARG A 401 -22.07 -42.12 -26.68
CA ARG A 401 -20.80 -42.19 -25.92
C ARG A 401 -20.58 -43.54 -25.22
N GLN A 402 -21.64 -44.09 -24.61
CA GLN A 402 -21.56 -45.34 -23.86
C GLN A 402 -21.29 -46.54 -24.78
N ALA A 403 -21.94 -46.59 -25.95
CA ALA A 403 -21.71 -47.65 -26.94
C ALA A 403 -20.29 -47.60 -27.52
N VAL A 404 -19.75 -46.41 -27.83
CA VAL A 404 -18.34 -46.25 -28.28
C VAL A 404 -17.37 -46.74 -27.20
N ARG A 405 -17.64 -46.38 -25.95
CA ARG A 405 -16.82 -46.79 -24.81
C ARG A 405 -16.85 -48.31 -24.64
N ASP A 406 -18.01 -48.95 -24.71
CA ASP A 406 -18.13 -50.38 -24.50
C ASP A 406 -17.53 -51.18 -25.67
N ALA A 407 -17.65 -50.69 -26.91
CA ALA A 407 -17.00 -51.29 -28.09
C ALA A 407 -15.47 -51.17 -28.08
N ALA A 408 -14.91 -50.05 -27.61
CA ALA A 408 -13.47 -49.83 -27.56
C ALA A 408 -12.79 -50.36 -26.28
N ARG A 409 -13.58 -50.70 -25.23
CA ARG A 409 -13.06 -51.17 -23.93
C ARG A 409 -12.17 -52.41 -24.08
N GLY A 410 -12.57 -53.35 -24.94
CA GLY A 410 -11.82 -54.60 -25.17
C GLY A 410 -10.46 -54.41 -25.85
N ALA A 411 -10.28 -53.34 -26.62
CA ALA A 411 -9.05 -53.07 -27.36
C ALA A 411 -8.08 -52.14 -26.60
N ILE A 412 -8.59 -51.17 -25.84
CA ILE A 412 -7.75 -50.19 -25.14
C ILE A 412 -7.40 -50.63 -23.71
N GLY A 413 -8.30 -51.34 -23.02
CA GLY A 413 -8.13 -51.89 -21.66
C GLY A 413 -8.05 -50.86 -20.53
N ASP A 414 -7.34 -49.73 -20.75
CA ASP A 414 -7.23 -48.60 -19.84
C ASP A 414 -8.49 -47.71 -19.96
N THR A 415 -9.41 -47.86 -18.99
CA THR A 415 -10.68 -47.14 -18.97
C THR A 415 -10.51 -45.62 -18.81
N GLY A 416 -9.40 -45.16 -18.21
CA GLY A 416 -9.09 -43.75 -18.05
C GLY A 416 -8.56 -43.12 -19.35
N LEU A 417 -7.69 -43.83 -20.06
CA LEU A 417 -7.21 -43.43 -21.39
C LEU A 417 -8.36 -43.34 -22.38
N LEU A 418 -9.23 -44.35 -22.41
CA LEU A 418 -10.40 -44.40 -23.28
C LEU A 418 -11.35 -43.21 -23.04
N ASP A 419 -11.65 -42.91 -21.78
CA ASP A 419 -12.51 -41.77 -21.43
C ASP A 419 -11.93 -40.44 -21.84
N PHE A 420 -10.61 -40.31 -21.67
CA PHE A 420 -9.86 -39.11 -22.01
C PHE A 420 -9.89 -38.88 -23.52
N VAL A 421 -9.58 -39.91 -24.32
CA VAL A 421 -9.62 -39.83 -25.79
C VAL A 421 -11.03 -39.52 -26.29
N ILE A 422 -12.06 -40.23 -25.81
CA ILE A 422 -13.47 -39.97 -26.18
C ILE A 422 -13.91 -38.54 -25.81
N LYS A 423 -13.38 -37.97 -24.72
CA LYS A 423 -13.66 -36.59 -24.33
C LYS A 423 -12.97 -35.56 -25.23
N SER A 424 -11.81 -35.89 -25.77
CA SER A 424 -10.97 -35.00 -26.59
C SER A 424 -11.29 -35.04 -28.09
N LEU A 425 -11.98 -36.08 -28.57
CA LEU A 425 -12.44 -36.18 -29.97
C LEU A 425 -13.71 -35.33 -30.19
N ASN A 426 -13.53 -34.09 -30.64
CA ASN A 426 -14.62 -33.23 -31.10
C ASN A 426 -14.15 -32.32 -32.24
N ASP A 427 -14.70 -32.50 -33.43
CA ASP A 427 -14.33 -31.78 -34.66
C ASP A 427 -12.84 -31.94 -35.00
N THR A 428 -12.30 -33.11 -34.68
CA THR A 428 -10.87 -33.47 -34.85
C THR A 428 -10.69 -34.48 -35.98
N VAL A 429 -9.62 -34.30 -36.76
CA VAL A 429 -9.19 -35.22 -37.81
C VAL A 429 -8.27 -36.29 -37.21
N VAL A 430 -8.61 -37.55 -37.38
CA VAL A 430 -7.81 -38.73 -37.00
C VAL A 430 -7.65 -39.60 -38.25
N GLY A 431 -6.42 -39.70 -38.78
CA GLY A 431 -6.18 -40.28 -40.10
C GLY A 431 -6.98 -39.53 -41.19
N ASN A 432 -7.76 -40.26 -41.99
CA ASN A 432 -8.62 -39.70 -43.03
C ASN A 432 -10.07 -39.46 -42.55
N HIS A 433 -10.32 -39.34 -41.25
CA HIS A 433 -11.67 -39.22 -40.69
C HIS A 433 -11.83 -38.00 -39.80
N ILE A 434 -12.96 -37.33 -39.94
CA ILE A 434 -13.40 -36.27 -39.03
C ILE A 434 -14.35 -36.91 -38.00
N VAL A 435 -13.96 -36.86 -36.72
CA VAL A 435 -14.82 -37.30 -35.62
C VAL A 435 -15.58 -36.10 -35.07
N ARG A 436 -16.92 -36.10 -35.20
CA ARG A 436 -17.78 -35.07 -34.60
C ARG A 436 -18.57 -35.62 -33.42
N ARG A 437 -18.71 -34.79 -32.38
CA ARG A 437 -19.53 -35.10 -31.22
C ARG A 437 -20.68 -34.09 -31.12
N LEU A 438 -21.86 -34.52 -31.50
CA LEU A 438 -23.05 -33.66 -31.55
C LEU A 438 -24.05 -34.06 -30.45
N PRO A 439 -24.61 -33.11 -29.69
CA PRO A 439 -25.71 -33.39 -28.78
C PRO A 439 -26.98 -33.69 -29.58
N ASP A 440 -27.73 -34.70 -29.13
CA ASP A 440 -29.08 -34.99 -29.63
C ASP A 440 -30.02 -33.84 -29.22
N PRO A 441 -30.72 -33.18 -30.16
CA PRO A 441 -31.64 -32.09 -29.85
C PRO A 441 -32.78 -32.48 -28.89
N GLU A 442 -33.20 -33.74 -28.84
CA GLU A 442 -34.34 -34.17 -28.00
C GLU A 442 -33.91 -34.53 -26.56
N ASN A 443 -32.82 -35.30 -26.41
CA ASN A 443 -32.42 -35.85 -25.11
C ASN A 443 -31.09 -35.31 -24.56
N ARG A 444 -30.43 -34.40 -25.30
CA ARG A 444 -29.11 -33.81 -24.97
C ARG A 444 -27.97 -34.82 -24.78
N VAL A 445 -28.17 -36.09 -25.16
CA VAL A 445 -27.16 -37.14 -25.14
C VAL A 445 -26.16 -36.91 -26.28
N LEU A 446 -24.86 -37.06 -26.02
CA LEU A 446 -23.82 -36.84 -27.03
C LEU A 446 -23.66 -38.08 -27.92
N HIS A 447 -23.79 -37.88 -29.23
CA HIS A 447 -23.53 -38.89 -30.24
C HIS A 447 -22.28 -38.57 -31.07
N PHE A 448 -21.61 -39.63 -31.49
CA PHE A 448 -20.45 -39.58 -32.37
C PHE A 448 -20.87 -39.90 -33.81
N SER A 449 -20.32 -39.12 -34.75
CA SER A 449 -20.46 -39.35 -36.20
C SER A 449 -19.10 -39.22 -36.88
N LEU A 450 -18.87 -40.04 -37.91
CA LEU A 450 -17.68 -40.01 -38.75
C LEU A 450 -18.00 -39.41 -40.12
N GLU A 451 -17.10 -38.57 -40.62
CA GLU A 451 -17.08 -38.11 -42.01
C GLU A 451 -15.72 -38.40 -42.63
N GLU A 452 -15.68 -38.77 -43.91
CA GLU A 452 -14.45 -39.07 -44.65
C GLU A 452 -13.79 -37.76 -45.14
N TYR A 453 -12.49 -37.64 -44.92
CA TYR A 453 -11.67 -36.49 -45.31
C TYR A 453 -10.97 -36.77 -46.64
N ALA A 454 -11.29 -35.99 -47.69
CA ALA A 454 -10.63 -36.05 -49.00
C ALA A 454 -9.66 -34.87 -49.17
N GLU A 455 -8.39 -35.16 -49.44
CA GLU A 455 -7.38 -34.14 -49.80
C GLU A 455 -7.64 -33.64 -51.24
N PRO A 456 -7.49 -32.33 -51.53
CA PRO A 456 -7.61 -31.81 -52.90
C PRO A 456 -6.38 -32.16 -53.75
N GLU A 457 -6.60 -32.73 -54.94
CA GLU A 457 -5.56 -33.14 -55.91
C GLU A 457 -4.84 -31.94 -56.60
N PRO A 458 -3.57 -32.10 -57.04
CA PRO A 458 -2.81 -31.07 -57.74
C PRO A 458 -2.91 -31.18 -59.29
N GLU A 459 -3.04 -30.03 -59.98
CA GLU A 459 -3.04 -29.91 -61.46
C GLU A 459 -1.65 -29.52 -62.04
N PRO A 460 -1.37 -29.78 -63.35
CA PRO A 460 -0.03 -30.09 -63.87
C PRO A 460 0.80 -28.90 -64.43
N GLU A 461 2.13 -29.11 -64.49
CA GLU A 461 3.22 -28.17 -64.88
C GLU A 461 3.41 -27.97 -66.41
N PRO A 462 3.98 -26.83 -66.88
CA PRO A 462 4.76 -26.76 -68.12
C PRO A 462 6.26 -26.44 -67.91
N GLN A 463 7.07 -26.84 -68.88
CA GLN A 463 8.50 -27.20 -68.82
C GLN A 463 9.53 -26.09 -69.19
N LEU A 464 10.69 -26.14 -68.50
CA LEU A 464 12.14 -25.97 -68.90
C LEU A 464 12.63 -24.63 -69.53
N GLU A 465 13.36 -23.75 -68.82
CA GLU A 465 14.85 -23.64 -68.60
C GLU A 465 15.64 -22.92 -69.73
N PRO A 466 16.76 -22.15 -69.50
CA PRO A 466 17.80 -22.38 -68.47
C PRO A 466 18.45 -21.16 -67.74
N ASP A 467 18.92 -21.46 -66.52
CA ASP A 467 20.17 -21.14 -65.80
C ASP A 467 20.73 -19.73 -65.45
N LEU A 468 20.88 -19.56 -64.11
CA LEU A 468 21.98 -19.00 -63.28
C LEU A 468 21.98 -17.52 -62.82
N GLU A 469 21.47 -17.35 -61.57
CA GLU A 469 21.93 -16.57 -60.37
C GLU A 469 22.40 -15.09 -60.44
N PRO A 470 22.35 -14.26 -59.34
CA PRO A 470 21.64 -14.39 -58.05
C PRO A 470 20.93 -13.08 -57.53
N GLN A 471 20.00 -13.28 -56.56
CA GLN A 471 19.63 -12.36 -55.45
C GLN A 471 18.64 -11.17 -55.70
N PRO A 472 18.03 -10.57 -54.65
CA PRO A 472 16.67 -10.90 -54.15
C PRO A 472 15.68 -9.71 -54.21
N ALA A 473 14.38 -9.95 -54.42
CA ALA A 473 13.32 -9.03 -53.99
C ALA A 473 11.92 -9.69 -54.01
N GLU A 474 11.31 -9.70 -52.83
CA GLU A 474 9.91 -9.35 -52.57
C GLU A 474 8.80 -10.07 -53.35
N LEU A 475 8.08 -10.94 -52.63
CA LEU A 475 6.67 -11.16 -52.92
C LEU A 475 5.85 -10.93 -51.65
N ASP A 476 5.22 -9.76 -51.63
CA ASP A 476 4.07 -9.43 -50.81
C ASP A 476 2.96 -10.45 -51.06
N SER A 477 2.39 -11.00 -49.99
CA SER A 477 1.15 -11.77 -50.06
C SER A 477 0.26 -11.38 -48.89
N GLU A 478 -0.82 -10.71 -49.29
CA GLU A 478 -1.84 -10.07 -48.48
C GLU A 478 -2.40 -11.01 -47.40
N ARG A 479 -1.96 -10.79 -46.16
CA ARG A 479 -2.63 -11.34 -44.97
C ARG A 479 -3.84 -10.46 -44.66
N THR A 480 -5.05 -10.93 -44.97
CA THR A 480 -6.26 -10.37 -44.35
C THR A 480 -6.09 -10.39 -42.82
N PRO A 481 -6.21 -9.26 -42.12
CA PRO A 481 -6.05 -9.24 -40.66
C PRO A 481 -7.17 -10.05 -40.03
N HIS A 482 -6.84 -11.11 -39.27
CA HIS A 482 -7.81 -11.71 -38.36
C HIS A 482 -8.38 -10.60 -37.47
N ALA A 483 -9.71 -10.42 -37.50
CA ALA A 483 -10.40 -9.45 -36.66
C ALA A 483 -9.95 -9.66 -35.20
N VAL A 484 -9.25 -8.67 -34.65
CA VAL A 484 -8.66 -8.81 -33.31
C VAL A 484 -9.81 -8.82 -32.30
N ARG A 485 -10.05 -9.98 -31.68
CA ARG A 485 -11.09 -10.16 -30.65
C ARG A 485 -10.77 -9.28 -29.44
N TRP A 486 -11.77 -8.53 -28.97
CA TRP A 486 -11.67 -7.74 -27.74
C TRP A 486 -11.46 -8.66 -26.52
N PRO A 487 -10.40 -8.48 -25.71
CA PRO A 487 -10.15 -9.29 -24.52
C PRO A 487 -11.24 -9.08 -23.45
N SER A 488 -11.64 -10.14 -22.76
CA SER A 488 -12.49 -10.05 -21.56
C SER A 488 -11.70 -9.52 -20.35
N THR A 489 -12.39 -9.02 -19.33
CA THR A 489 -11.77 -8.57 -18.06
C THR A 489 -10.89 -9.66 -17.44
N SER A 490 -11.33 -10.91 -17.46
CA SER A 490 -10.57 -12.04 -16.94
C SER A 490 -9.29 -12.35 -17.74
N GLU A 491 -9.31 -12.11 -19.06
CA GLU A 491 -8.13 -12.24 -19.92
C GLU A 491 -7.15 -11.10 -19.66
N ALA A 492 -7.63 -9.86 -19.58
CA ALA A 492 -6.80 -8.71 -19.23
C ALA A 492 -6.11 -8.89 -17.85
N GLU A 493 -6.82 -9.45 -16.86
CA GLU A 493 -6.23 -9.76 -15.54
C GLU A 493 -5.20 -10.91 -15.60
N ARG A 494 -5.39 -11.90 -16.45
CA ARG A 494 -4.40 -12.97 -16.68
C ARG A 494 -3.14 -12.40 -17.33
N ASP A 495 -3.34 -11.59 -18.36
CA ASP A 495 -2.28 -10.97 -19.16
C ASP A 495 -1.47 -9.97 -18.31
N LEU A 496 -2.15 -9.16 -17.48
CA LEU A 496 -1.53 -8.27 -16.49
C LEU A 496 -0.61 -9.04 -15.54
N ARG A 497 -1.09 -10.16 -14.99
CA ARG A 497 -0.29 -11.02 -14.10
C ARG A 497 0.90 -11.65 -14.82
N ALA A 498 0.79 -11.94 -16.10
CA ALA A 498 1.89 -12.49 -16.88
C ALA A 498 2.98 -11.45 -17.14
N VAL A 499 2.58 -10.22 -17.50
CA VAL A 499 3.51 -9.10 -17.69
C VAL A 499 4.19 -8.72 -16.38
N TYR A 500 3.42 -8.63 -15.28
CA TYR A 500 3.95 -8.34 -13.95
C TYR A 500 5.03 -9.34 -13.55
N ARG A 501 4.76 -10.65 -13.67
CA ARG A 501 5.74 -11.71 -13.35
C ARG A 501 6.99 -11.61 -14.22
N ALA A 502 6.83 -11.45 -15.52
CA ALA A 502 7.97 -11.33 -16.44
C ALA A 502 8.82 -10.06 -16.16
N MET A 503 8.19 -8.97 -15.74
CA MET A 503 8.89 -7.74 -15.33
C MET A 503 9.72 -7.98 -14.06
N VAL A 504 9.14 -8.62 -13.04
CA VAL A 504 9.84 -8.97 -11.80
C VAL A 504 11.02 -9.90 -12.10
N GLU A 505 10.85 -10.91 -12.96
CA GLU A 505 11.92 -11.82 -13.37
C GLU A 505 13.04 -11.10 -14.15
N ALA A 506 12.71 -10.12 -14.99
CA ALA A 506 13.68 -9.40 -15.81
C ALA A 506 14.55 -8.40 -15.01
N ARG A 507 14.05 -7.90 -13.87
CA ARG A 507 14.67 -6.88 -13.02
C ARG A 507 14.34 -7.12 -11.54
N SER A 508 14.76 -8.27 -11.01
CA SER A 508 14.43 -8.69 -9.64
C SER A 508 14.91 -7.73 -8.57
N GLU A 509 16.14 -7.21 -8.70
CA GLU A 509 16.71 -6.27 -7.72
C GLU A 509 15.93 -4.94 -7.65
N ALA A 510 15.56 -4.39 -8.81
CA ALA A 510 14.75 -3.17 -8.86
C ALA A 510 13.34 -3.41 -8.33
N ALA A 511 12.73 -4.56 -8.66
CA ALA A 511 11.44 -4.95 -8.10
C ALA A 511 11.52 -5.08 -6.57
N GLN A 512 12.57 -5.70 -6.05
CA GLN A 512 12.76 -5.84 -4.60
C GLN A 512 12.98 -4.48 -3.91
N ALA A 513 13.76 -3.58 -4.50
CA ALA A 513 13.95 -2.24 -3.94
C ALA A 513 12.63 -1.44 -3.82
N VAL A 514 11.74 -1.58 -4.80
CA VAL A 514 10.38 -1.00 -4.73
C VAL A 514 9.54 -1.71 -3.68
N LEU A 515 9.64 -3.05 -3.58
CA LEU A 515 8.90 -3.82 -2.60
C LEU A 515 9.37 -3.56 -1.15
N ASP A 516 10.64 -3.26 -0.93
CA ASP A 516 11.17 -2.88 0.38
C ASP A 516 10.71 -1.47 0.82
N CYS A 517 10.16 -0.66 -0.09
CA CYS A 517 9.55 0.63 0.21
C CYS A 517 8.06 0.46 0.56
N LYS A 518 7.79 0.01 1.78
CA LYS A 518 6.42 -0.28 2.27
C LYS A 518 5.88 0.70 3.32
N HIS A 519 6.69 1.60 3.86
CA HIS A 519 6.24 2.54 4.90
C HIS A 519 5.81 3.88 4.31
N TRP A 520 4.54 4.20 4.47
CA TRP A 520 3.93 5.43 3.95
C TRP A 520 3.38 6.26 5.09
N VAL A 521 3.46 7.59 4.99
CA VAL A 521 2.93 8.53 5.98
C VAL A 521 2.18 9.65 5.27
N LYS A 522 1.02 10.01 5.82
CA LYS A 522 0.34 11.26 5.50
C LYS A 522 0.52 12.23 6.65
N TRP A 523 0.84 13.48 6.33
CA TRP A 523 0.94 14.60 7.26
C TRP A 523 -0.21 15.56 6.99
N TRP A 524 -1.00 15.89 8.02
CA TRP A 524 -2.05 16.91 7.89
C TRP A 524 -1.53 18.31 8.21
N GLY A 525 -0.44 18.40 8.99
CA GLY A 525 0.23 19.64 9.35
C GLY A 525 -0.58 20.52 10.31
N LEU A 526 0.06 21.59 10.78
CA LEU A 526 -0.60 22.69 11.47
C LEU A 526 -1.11 23.67 10.42
N ARG A 527 -2.43 23.87 10.39
CA ARG A 527 -3.05 24.87 9.52
C ARG A 527 -3.48 26.05 10.38
N ASP A 528 -3.09 27.23 9.94
CA ASP A 528 -3.64 28.47 10.48
C ASP A 528 -5.00 28.68 9.79
N GLU A 529 -6.06 28.41 10.54
CA GLU A 529 -7.43 28.60 10.07
C GLU A 529 -7.80 30.08 10.26
N SER A 530 -8.74 30.58 9.47
CA SER A 530 -9.30 31.92 9.70
C SER A 530 -10.29 31.89 10.87
N ASP A 531 -9.79 31.58 12.06
CA ASP A 531 -10.53 31.58 13.32
C ASP A 531 -9.85 32.43 14.40
N ASP A 532 -10.57 32.74 15.47
CA ASP A 532 -10.07 33.54 16.60
C ASP A 532 -9.18 32.71 17.55
N GLN A 533 -8.38 31.77 17.01
CA GLN A 533 -7.52 30.87 17.77
C GLN A 533 -6.08 30.87 17.26
N LEU A 534 -5.14 30.83 18.19
CA LEU A 534 -3.71 30.72 17.96
C LEU A 534 -3.25 29.30 18.24
N ARG A 535 -2.39 28.76 17.37
CA ARG A 535 -1.88 27.39 17.47
C ARG A 535 -0.37 27.41 17.61
N PHE A 536 0.17 26.78 18.63
CA PHE A 536 1.62 26.75 18.88
C PHE A 536 2.15 25.32 18.94
N LEU A 537 3.40 25.14 18.53
CA LEU A 537 4.18 23.93 18.79
C LEU A 537 4.97 24.12 20.08
N VAL A 538 4.63 23.35 21.10
CA VAL A 538 5.22 23.47 22.42
C VAL A 538 6.30 22.40 22.59
N GLU A 539 7.54 22.84 22.76
CA GLU A 539 8.70 21.97 22.94
C GLU A 539 9.25 22.10 24.36
N TRP A 540 9.32 20.97 25.09
CA TRP A 540 10.00 20.96 26.38
C TRP A 540 11.50 21.24 26.23
N ARG A 541 12.00 22.13 27.08
CA ARG A 541 13.42 22.51 27.18
C ARG A 541 14.01 21.85 28.44
N PRO A 542 14.73 20.72 28.29
CA PRO A 542 15.33 20.02 29.44
C PRO A 542 16.38 20.87 30.13
N GLN A 543 16.55 20.63 31.44
CA GLN A 543 17.68 21.11 32.23
C GLN A 543 19.00 20.48 31.71
N PRO A 544 20.17 21.08 31.98
CA PRO A 544 21.44 20.58 31.45
C PRO A 544 21.75 19.12 31.78
N TRP A 545 21.35 18.65 32.97
CA TRP A 545 21.54 17.26 33.38
C TRP A 545 20.55 16.32 32.67
N GLU A 546 19.28 16.71 32.54
CA GLU A 546 18.26 15.95 31.78
C GLU A 546 18.67 15.81 30.30
N ALA A 547 19.17 16.89 29.70
CA ALA A 547 19.66 16.91 28.33
C ALA A 547 20.84 15.95 28.10
N THR A 548 21.63 15.66 29.14
CA THR A 548 22.76 14.73 29.06
C THR A 548 22.29 13.27 29.00
N GLU A 549 21.14 12.95 29.61
CA GLU A 549 20.55 11.60 29.59
C GLU A 549 19.70 11.33 28.35
N LEU A 550 19.27 12.38 27.64
CA LEU A 550 18.52 12.29 26.39
C LEU A 550 19.48 12.04 25.23
N THR A 551 19.72 10.76 24.94
CA THR A 551 20.59 10.33 23.83
C THR A 551 19.87 10.30 22.47
N ARG A 552 18.53 10.27 22.47
CA ARG A 552 17.70 10.24 21.26
C ARG A 552 17.37 11.67 20.78
N PRO A 553 17.09 11.86 19.48
CA PRO A 553 16.58 13.14 18.98
C PRO A 553 15.33 13.58 19.74
N MET A 554 15.21 14.89 20.01
CA MET A 554 14.00 15.45 20.59
C MET A 554 12.82 15.21 19.66
N PRO A 555 11.70 14.67 20.16
CA PRO A 555 10.53 14.44 19.34
C PRO A 555 9.80 15.75 18.99
N PRO A 556 8.87 15.71 18.02
CA PRO A 556 8.10 16.88 17.64
C PRO A 556 7.33 17.48 18.83
N GLY A 557 7.31 18.81 18.95
CA GLY A 557 6.55 19.52 19.99
C GLY A 557 5.05 19.19 19.98
N ASP A 558 4.36 19.39 21.10
CA ASP A 558 2.92 19.17 21.20
C ASP A 558 2.13 20.39 20.65
N ILE A 559 0.89 20.17 20.21
CA ILE A 559 0.06 21.25 19.70
C ILE A 559 -0.74 21.83 20.85
N VAL A 560 -0.60 23.15 21.05
CA VAL A 560 -1.41 23.92 22.00
C VAL A 560 -2.24 24.93 21.23
N VAL A 561 -3.51 25.04 21.59
CA VAL A 561 -4.45 25.97 20.96
C VAL A 561 -5.01 26.88 22.05
N VAL A 562 -4.88 28.19 21.85
CA VAL A 562 -5.34 29.22 22.78
C VAL A 562 -6.15 30.29 22.04
N PRO A 563 -7.07 31.01 22.70
CA PRO A 563 -7.78 32.13 22.08
C PRO A 563 -6.82 33.25 21.61
N LEU A 564 -7.24 34.04 20.61
CA LEU A 564 -6.45 35.17 20.08
C LEU A 564 -6.01 36.19 21.14
N HIS A 565 -6.81 36.34 22.19
CA HIS A 565 -6.58 37.27 23.31
C HIS A 565 -5.91 36.60 24.52
N ALA A 566 -5.41 35.38 24.37
CA ALA A 566 -4.73 34.68 25.44
C ALA A 566 -3.46 35.43 25.87
N SER A 567 -3.24 35.46 27.17
CA SER A 567 -2.02 35.94 27.81
C SER A 567 -0.90 34.89 27.75
N ILE A 568 0.35 35.34 27.88
CA ILE A 568 1.53 34.47 27.96
C ILE A 568 1.38 33.47 29.13
N GLY A 569 0.79 33.88 30.24
CA GLY A 569 0.49 33.03 31.39
C GLY A 569 -0.54 31.94 31.09
N GLU A 570 -1.60 32.25 30.34
CA GLU A 570 -2.57 31.25 29.89
C GLU A 570 -1.94 30.23 28.93
N LEU A 571 -1.05 30.68 28.03
CA LEU A 571 -0.29 29.79 27.17
C LEU A 571 0.64 28.86 27.97
N LEU A 572 1.28 29.37 29.03
CA LEU A 572 2.11 28.55 29.93
C LEU A 572 1.27 27.46 30.64
N ILE A 573 0.08 27.82 31.13
CA ILE A 573 -0.84 26.88 31.78
C ILE A 573 -1.32 25.82 30.79
N GLU A 574 -1.72 26.22 29.58
CA GLU A 574 -2.18 25.27 28.57
C GLU A 574 -1.03 24.38 28.07
N ALA A 575 0.19 24.90 27.99
CA ALA A 575 1.38 24.12 27.68
C ALA A 575 1.69 23.06 28.75
N GLU A 576 1.63 23.43 30.03
CA GLU A 576 1.73 22.47 31.13
C GLU A 576 0.65 21.39 31.01
N HIS A 577 -0.60 21.81 30.87
CA HIS A 577 -1.75 20.90 30.78
C HIS A 577 -1.61 19.93 29.60
N ALA A 578 -1.21 20.42 28.43
CA ALA A 578 -0.98 19.59 27.24
C ALA A 578 0.09 18.51 27.49
N LEU A 579 1.25 18.88 28.02
CA LEU A 579 2.34 17.93 28.27
C LEU A 579 1.91 16.87 29.32
N ARG A 580 1.33 17.32 30.43
CA ARG A 580 0.90 16.46 31.53
C ARG A 580 -0.21 15.50 31.15
N GLU A 581 -1.16 15.94 30.32
CA GLU A 581 -2.28 15.10 29.92
C GLU A 581 -1.88 14.12 28.81
N THR A 582 -1.06 14.56 27.85
CA THR A 582 -0.73 13.75 26.68
C THR A 582 0.25 12.63 27.03
N TYR A 583 1.28 12.86 27.86
CA TYR A 583 2.45 11.97 27.95
C TYR A 583 2.70 11.39 29.34
N CYS A 584 3.07 10.11 29.41
CA CYS A 584 3.43 9.44 30.67
C CYS A 584 4.62 10.12 31.36
N PHE A 585 5.64 10.47 30.57
CA PHE A 585 6.89 11.11 31.00
C PHE A 585 6.71 12.45 31.74
N PHE A 586 5.59 13.14 31.52
CA PHE A 586 5.32 14.47 32.07
C PHE A 586 4.20 14.48 33.13
N GLU A 587 3.87 13.35 33.76
CA GLU A 587 2.74 13.28 34.71
C GLU A 587 2.85 14.29 35.88
N GLY A 588 4.05 14.47 36.42
CA GLY A 588 4.37 15.42 37.48
C GLY A 588 4.91 16.77 37.01
N PHE A 589 4.92 17.03 35.69
CA PHE A 589 5.56 18.21 35.13
C PHE A 589 4.88 19.51 35.58
N GLN A 590 5.67 20.54 35.89
CA GLN A 590 5.23 21.88 36.24
C GLN A 590 5.98 22.89 35.40
N ALA A 591 5.25 23.72 34.66
CA ALA A 591 5.86 24.70 33.76
C ALA A 591 6.18 26.00 34.51
N GLU A 592 7.38 26.52 34.29
CA GLU A 592 7.89 27.71 34.99
C GLU A 592 7.92 28.94 34.09
N SER A 593 8.42 28.78 32.86
CA SER A 593 8.61 29.85 31.90
C SER A 593 8.55 29.35 30.46
N LEU A 594 8.26 30.30 29.55
CA LEU A 594 8.29 30.08 28.11
C LEU A 594 9.54 30.70 27.49
N ASP A 595 10.03 30.08 26.43
CA ASP A 595 11.10 30.57 25.56
C ASP A 595 10.54 30.82 24.15
N GLY A 596 11.06 31.85 23.48
CA GLY A 596 10.58 32.29 22.16
C GLY A 596 9.44 33.31 22.16
N ILE A 597 9.05 33.83 23.34
CA ILE A 597 8.03 34.89 23.49
C ILE A 597 8.54 35.96 24.45
N ALA A 598 8.45 37.24 24.07
CA ALA A 598 8.83 38.36 24.92
C ALA A 598 7.63 38.87 25.74
N GLY A 599 7.87 39.42 26.93
CA GLY A 599 6.83 40.05 27.75
C GLY A 599 6.56 39.32 29.06
N GLU A 600 5.65 39.90 29.84
CA GLU A 600 5.23 39.42 31.15
C GLU A 600 4.04 38.45 31.03
N LYS A 601 3.74 37.71 32.11
CA LYS A 601 2.68 36.68 32.10
C LYS A 601 1.29 37.21 31.73
N TRP A 602 0.99 38.48 32.01
CA TRP A 602 -0.29 39.12 31.70
C TRP A 602 -0.35 39.72 30.29
N ASP A 603 0.78 39.81 29.59
CA ASP A 603 0.79 40.37 28.25
C ASP A 603 0.12 39.39 27.27
N PRO A 604 -0.69 39.87 26.32
CA PRO A 604 -1.20 39.06 25.23
C PRO A 604 -0.07 38.41 24.44
N VAL A 605 -0.23 37.14 24.07
CA VAL A 605 0.78 36.37 23.31
C VAL A 605 1.21 37.11 22.03
N MET A 606 0.25 37.74 21.35
CA MET A 606 0.48 38.52 20.12
C MET A 606 1.40 39.73 20.33
N LEU A 607 1.39 40.36 21.51
CA LEU A 607 2.31 41.46 21.83
C LEU A 607 3.74 40.96 22.10
N GLY A 608 3.86 39.71 22.51
CA GLY A 608 5.14 39.05 22.74
C GLY A 608 5.89 38.61 21.50
N GLY A 609 5.36 38.90 20.31
CA GLY A 609 5.98 38.62 19.02
C GLY A 609 5.84 37.18 18.54
N ALA A 610 4.99 36.37 19.18
CA ALA A 610 4.67 35.02 18.75
C ALA A 610 3.47 35.01 17.79
N GLU A 611 3.63 34.33 16.66
CA GLU A 611 2.58 34.14 15.65
C GLU A 611 2.02 32.72 15.71
N SER A 612 0.77 32.55 15.25
CA SER A 612 0.20 31.21 15.07
C SER A 612 1.10 30.36 14.14
N GLY A 613 1.42 29.15 14.59
CA GLY A 613 2.35 28.23 13.95
C GLY A 613 3.77 28.26 14.54
N ASP A 614 4.09 29.20 15.44
CA ASP A 614 5.41 29.28 16.04
C ASP A 614 5.69 28.14 17.03
N THR A 615 6.99 27.87 17.21
CA THR A 615 7.51 26.92 18.19
C THR A 615 7.91 27.64 19.45
N ILE A 616 7.27 27.28 20.57
CA ILE A 616 7.46 27.87 21.89
C ILE A 616 8.18 26.85 22.78
N GLY A 617 9.31 27.25 23.37
CA GLY A 617 10.01 26.42 24.35
C GLY A 617 9.32 26.49 25.71
N VAL A 618 9.30 25.39 26.46
CA VAL A 618 8.78 25.36 27.84
C VAL A 618 9.84 24.84 28.78
N HIS A 619 10.19 25.66 29.76
CA HIS A 619 11.00 25.26 30.88
C HIS A 619 10.11 24.85 32.05
N GLY A 620 10.59 23.89 32.83
CA GLY A 620 9.88 23.39 33.99
C GLY A 620 10.66 22.29 34.68
N HIS A 621 10.03 21.67 35.68
CA HIS A 621 10.57 20.55 36.43
C HIS A 621 9.50 19.45 36.57
N GLY A 622 9.91 18.25 37.02
CA GLY A 622 8.98 17.13 37.26
C GLY A 622 8.76 16.21 36.05
N ALA A 623 9.66 16.25 35.05
CA ALA A 623 9.76 15.19 34.05
C ALA A 623 10.36 13.93 34.71
N ASP A 624 9.74 12.77 34.49
CA ASP A 624 10.13 11.52 35.14
C ASP A 624 11.24 10.81 34.35
N MET A 625 12.50 11.15 34.64
CA MET A 625 13.67 10.58 33.94
C MET A 625 13.87 9.07 34.19
N GLU A 626 13.25 8.52 35.25
CA GLU A 626 13.41 7.12 35.65
C GLU A 626 12.35 6.20 35.00
N THR A 627 11.32 6.77 34.37
CA THR A 627 10.24 5.98 33.77
C THR A 627 10.68 5.14 32.58
N GLY A 628 10.26 3.87 32.58
CA GLY A 628 10.36 2.99 31.40
C GLY A 628 9.52 3.45 30.21
N LEU A 629 8.56 4.36 30.42
CA LEU A 629 7.63 4.88 29.42
C LEU A 629 8.03 6.26 28.89
N ARG A 630 9.33 6.53 28.80
CA ARG A 630 9.83 7.80 28.29
C ARG A 630 9.54 7.93 26.79
N CYS A 631 10.05 7.00 25.97
CA CYS A 631 9.89 7.01 24.51
C CYS A 631 9.30 5.70 23.98
N GLN A 632 8.67 5.74 22.81
CA GLN A 632 8.02 4.58 22.16
C GLN A 632 8.98 3.42 21.89
N GLY A 633 10.26 3.69 21.67
CA GLY A 633 11.31 2.68 21.52
C GLY A 633 11.84 2.13 22.85
N GLY A 634 11.17 2.38 23.98
CA GLY A 634 11.59 1.92 25.30
C GLY A 634 12.87 2.58 25.81
N THR A 635 13.35 2.10 26.96
CA THR A 635 14.63 2.49 27.58
C THR A 635 15.82 1.73 27.05
N ASP A 636 15.59 0.57 26.43
CA ASP A 636 16.66 -0.27 25.92
C ASP A 636 17.30 0.40 24.71
N ALA A 637 18.62 0.57 24.76
CA ALA A 637 19.43 0.96 23.62
C ALA A 637 19.64 -0.27 22.73
N TRP A 638 18.61 -0.65 21.96
CA TRP A 638 18.79 -1.64 20.91
C TRP A 638 19.69 -1.03 19.84
N ASP A 639 20.93 -1.50 19.79
CA ASP A 639 21.89 -1.06 18.80
C ASP A 639 21.70 -1.86 17.52
N VAL A 640 21.24 -1.20 16.45
CA VAL A 640 21.07 -1.79 15.13
C VAL A 640 22.25 -1.33 14.28
N GLN A 641 23.03 -2.27 13.76
CA GLN A 641 24.12 -1.96 12.84
C GLN A 641 24.14 -3.00 11.72
N CYS A 642 23.14 -2.94 10.85
CA CYS A 642 23.02 -3.89 9.75
C CYS A 642 23.93 -3.51 8.57
N VAL A 643 24.36 -4.51 7.79
CA VAL A 643 25.21 -4.32 6.60
C VAL A 643 24.52 -3.52 5.48
N CYS A 644 23.19 -3.44 5.49
CA CYS A 644 22.44 -2.54 4.62
C CYS A 644 22.55 -1.07 5.05
N GLY A 645 23.12 -0.76 6.21
CA GLY A 645 23.24 0.57 6.78
C GLY A 645 22.09 0.97 7.71
N ALA A 646 21.17 0.06 8.03
CA ALA A 646 20.08 0.35 8.95
C ALA A 646 20.61 0.57 10.37
N GLN A 647 20.11 1.62 11.01
CA GLN A 647 20.50 2.06 12.37
C GLN A 647 19.33 2.04 13.37
N ASP A 648 18.14 1.66 12.91
CA ASP A 648 16.94 1.53 13.74
C ASP A 648 16.05 0.43 13.14
N ASP A 649 15.12 -0.09 13.94
CA ASP A 649 14.13 -1.06 13.51
C ASP A 649 13.22 -0.46 12.42
N ASP A 650 13.11 -1.15 11.29
CA ASP A 650 12.26 -0.79 10.15
C ASP A 650 11.09 -1.78 9.96
N GLY A 651 10.82 -2.60 10.98
CA GLY A 651 9.76 -3.60 11.00
C GLY A 651 10.07 -4.86 10.20
N GLU A 652 11.33 -5.03 9.78
CA GLU A 652 11.81 -6.26 9.17
C GLU A 652 12.32 -7.24 10.23
N ARG A 653 12.38 -8.53 9.88
CA ARG A 653 12.83 -9.55 10.80
C ARG A 653 14.31 -9.34 11.18
N MET A 654 14.58 -9.27 12.47
CA MET A 654 15.93 -9.05 13.00
C MET A 654 16.42 -10.19 13.90
N VAL A 655 17.74 -10.25 14.08
CA VAL A 655 18.46 -11.13 14.99
C VAL A 655 19.58 -10.35 15.68
N ALA A 656 19.75 -10.55 16.99
CA ALA A 656 20.87 -10.00 17.75
C ALA A 656 22.07 -10.96 17.70
N CYS A 657 23.27 -10.41 17.55
CA CYS A 657 24.52 -11.16 17.70
C CYS A 657 24.74 -11.59 19.15
N ASP A 658 24.96 -12.87 19.43
CA ASP A 658 25.17 -13.37 20.80
C ASP A 658 26.46 -12.88 21.45
N ALA A 659 27.41 -12.34 20.67
CA ALA A 659 28.68 -11.83 21.18
C ALA A 659 28.67 -10.32 21.47
N CYS A 660 28.05 -9.51 20.61
CA CYS A 660 28.04 -8.04 20.74
C CYS A 660 26.66 -7.43 21.00
N ASN A 661 25.60 -8.23 21.01
CA ASN A 661 24.20 -7.82 21.15
C ASN A 661 23.70 -6.81 20.10
N VAL A 662 24.47 -6.56 19.05
CA VAL A 662 24.07 -5.71 17.92
C VAL A 662 23.06 -6.46 17.04
N TRP A 663 22.01 -5.75 16.64
CA TRP A 663 20.91 -6.27 15.84
C TRP A 663 21.18 -6.11 14.33
N HIS A 664 20.80 -7.15 13.58
CA HIS A 664 20.92 -7.21 12.14
C HIS A 664 19.65 -7.79 11.52
N HIS A 665 19.28 -7.33 10.32
CA HIS A 665 18.23 -8.01 9.54
C HIS A 665 18.64 -9.43 9.20
N THR A 666 17.74 -10.39 9.43
CA THR A 666 17.99 -11.80 9.11
C THR A 666 18.34 -11.98 7.63
N ARG A 667 17.60 -11.31 6.74
CA ARG A 667 17.82 -11.34 5.29
C ARG A 667 19.21 -10.85 4.89
N CYS A 668 19.72 -9.79 5.54
CA CYS A 668 21.02 -9.20 5.24
C CYS A 668 22.20 -10.08 5.70
N VAL A 669 21.96 -10.98 6.67
CA VAL A 669 22.97 -11.93 7.16
C VAL A 669 22.75 -13.35 6.63
N GLY A 670 21.94 -13.50 5.58
CA GLY A 670 21.74 -14.77 4.88
C GLY A 670 20.71 -15.72 5.51
N ILE A 671 19.93 -15.27 6.49
CA ILE A 671 18.84 -16.03 7.10
C ILE A 671 17.52 -15.63 6.44
N ALA A 672 17.01 -16.49 5.56
CA ALA A 672 15.72 -16.27 4.90
C ALA A 672 14.54 -16.27 5.87
N ASP A 673 13.45 -15.59 5.52
CA ASP A 673 12.29 -15.39 6.42
C ASP A 673 11.63 -16.70 6.87
N GLY A 674 11.64 -17.73 6.02
CA GLY A 674 11.10 -19.06 6.34
C GLY A 674 12.04 -19.96 7.14
N VAL A 675 13.26 -19.51 7.42
CA VAL A 675 14.28 -20.30 8.13
C VAL A 675 14.36 -19.85 9.59
N PRO A 676 14.34 -20.77 10.58
CA PRO A 676 14.51 -20.42 11.98
C PRO A 676 15.90 -19.80 12.21
N VAL A 677 15.98 -18.84 13.14
CA VAL A 677 17.26 -18.28 13.54
C VAL A 677 18.09 -19.38 14.22
N PRO A 678 19.37 -19.56 13.88
CA PRO A 678 20.24 -20.51 14.57
C PRO A 678 20.28 -20.24 16.09
N PRO A 679 20.44 -21.28 16.94
CA PRO A 679 20.53 -21.09 18.40
C PRO A 679 21.70 -20.23 18.85
N LEU A 680 22.76 -20.16 18.03
CA LEU A 680 23.89 -19.27 18.20
C LEU A 680 24.13 -18.53 16.88
N PHE A 681 24.05 -17.21 16.92
CA PHE A 681 24.29 -16.31 15.81
C PHE A 681 25.41 -15.32 16.15
N LEU A 682 26.47 -15.32 15.33
CA LEU A 682 27.55 -14.34 15.39
C LEU A 682 27.49 -13.48 14.12
N CYS A 683 27.56 -12.16 14.29
CA CYS A 683 27.67 -11.23 13.17
C CYS A 683 29.00 -11.43 12.43
N MET A 684 29.11 -10.90 11.20
CA MET A 684 30.33 -11.06 10.39
C MET A 684 31.60 -10.56 11.10
N SER A 685 31.47 -9.49 11.91
CA SER A 685 32.59 -8.95 12.69
C SER A 685 33.01 -9.88 13.83
N CYS A 686 32.05 -10.38 14.62
CA CYS A 686 32.33 -11.28 15.74
C CYS A 686 32.76 -12.67 15.28
N GLY A 687 32.11 -13.22 14.25
CA GLY A 687 32.50 -14.48 13.63
C GLY A 687 33.88 -14.39 12.99
N GLY A 688 34.17 -13.30 12.27
CA GLY A 688 35.50 -13.04 11.71
C GLY A 688 36.60 -12.95 12.77
N ALA A 689 36.34 -12.24 13.87
CA ALA A 689 37.26 -12.14 15.01
C ALA A 689 37.52 -13.52 15.66
N LEU A 690 36.49 -14.34 15.84
CA LEU A 690 36.62 -15.68 16.39
C LEU A 690 37.46 -16.59 15.47
N MET A 691 37.22 -16.54 14.16
CA MET A 691 37.98 -17.32 13.17
C MET A 691 39.44 -16.85 13.07
N ALA A 692 39.69 -15.55 13.21
CA ALA A 692 41.04 -14.97 13.25
C ALA A 692 41.79 -15.28 14.56
N ALA A 693 41.08 -15.48 15.67
CA ALA A 693 41.65 -15.86 16.97
C ALA A 693 41.88 -17.37 17.12
N GLY A 694 41.28 -18.21 16.26
CA GLY A 694 41.41 -19.67 16.27
C GLY A 694 42.87 -20.18 16.33
N PRO A 695 43.81 -19.66 15.52
CA PRO A 695 45.22 -20.08 15.57
C PRO A 695 45.93 -19.73 16.88
N LEU A 696 45.56 -18.61 17.52
CA LEU A 696 46.16 -18.15 18.79
C LEU A 696 45.62 -18.92 20.00
N LEU A 697 44.35 -19.37 19.93
CA LEU A 697 43.74 -20.23 20.94
C LEU A 697 44.29 -21.66 20.87
N ASP A 698 44.54 -22.19 19.67
CA ASP A 698 45.19 -23.50 19.51
C ASP A 698 46.65 -23.48 20.03
N GLU A 699 47.42 -22.42 19.77
CA GLU A 699 48.77 -22.26 20.36
C GLU A 699 48.72 -22.14 21.90
N ALA A 700 47.75 -21.42 22.46
CA ALA A 700 47.59 -21.26 23.91
C ALA A 700 47.13 -22.55 24.62
N LEU A 701 46.45 -23.46 23.92
CA LEU A 701 45.99 -24.76 24.44
C LEU A 701 47.02 -25.88 24.27
N THR A 702 48.06 -25.68 23.45
CA THR A 702 49.23 -26.57 23.41
C THR A 702 50.17 -26.35 24.59
N VAL A 703 49.77 -26.81 25.78
CA VAL A 703 50.70 -26.95 26.92
C VAL A 703 51.81 -27.96 26.52
N PRO A 704 53.11 -27.61 26.62
CA PRO A 704 54.17 -28.57 26.34
C PRO A 704 54.11 -29.72 27.36
N LYS A 705 53.99 -30.96 26.88
CA LYS A 705 54.14 -32.16 27.71
C LYS A 705 55.52 -32.12 28.39
N VAL A 706 55.54 -31.85 29.69
CA VAL A 706 56.72 -32.04 30.53
C VAL A 706 57.03 -33.53 30.59
N LYS A 707 58.26 -33.89 30.26
CA LYS A 707 58.81 -35.26 30.30
C LYS A 707 58.99 -35.76 31.73
#